data_AF-A0A7Y5URJ7-F1
#
_entry.id   AF-A0A7Y5URJ7-F1
#
_cell.length_a   1.000
_cell.length_b   1.000
_cell.length_c   1.000
_cell.angle_alpha   90.00
_cell.angle_beta   90.00
_cell.angle_gamma   90.00
#
_symmetry.space_group_name_H-M   'P 1'
#
loop_
_entity.id
_entity.type
_entity.pdbx_description
1 polymer ?
#
loop_
_entity_poly.entity_id
_entity_poly.type
_entity_poly.pdbx_seq_one_letter_code
_entity_poly.pdbx_strand_id
1 'polypeptide(L)'
;MQQWTLRIGALLGLATLASAQTVLTTQYGFGMDDGAITPNGTLAVVRENSAQTRARIHSTATGQLLASAQGVTGTFSGAAQDSVEVTDTRAVVLGSSILVLDLTNLAAPLLAEHAAGLEMRDVAITPDGSTAVVRGGNTSPGFPGGLRVIDLASGALTFSHPGEIGSPTPPNHTYSVDSAVATNDYGVCLSLVGSGPSAKTRVTIVRLHPQGGGNPAVAYETSGSAAPDMDQLGAPHDLCLVAGGQYVAVRSEASVGLYSLGSAPTRVWHHRLWSQPGPMGLTSMDSIEATDQFIATASRFQSTTLFGAQLDLFDLAGNQWHSRFTGDPHDLVFTPDGSRVLVRTHRYLYLFGTQNLPQAPAELTPAASDAEFSTHTFYGAGYDSLQATDTHAVAVVRNSTTALVNFYRLGATTLQRYASGLLPEKPTDVALSPNGRWVGVSGTTRVQLYDFDTGSLVLQHDPYVEPIGWFPWCDGIELDDEHLVAWGYTDSQTGWVSLVDLFSSASSYCTAGPNSTGRAVHLRATGSGSIARDDLRLWASDLPAGSIGYYAYSVGQQSLPLGNGTLCLAGQRYFMPLQLEQSGVAVRDVQYGGSPTLGGAITAGTTWNFQYRYRDPAAGAAQFNLSDALSIPFVP
;
A
#
# COMPACT_ATOMS: atom_id res chain seq x y z
N MET A 1 -26.59 55.33 26.19
CA MET A 1 -27.34 54.10 25.83
C MET A 1 -26.71 53.51 24.58
N GLN A 2 -26.63 52.18 24.57
CA GLN A 2 -26.16 51.26 23.51
C GLN A 2 -24.65 50.97 23.43
N GLN A 3 -24.36 49.77 23.94
CA GLN A 3 -23.18 48.94 23.78
C GLN A 3 -23.00 48.53 22.31
N TRP A 4 -21.75 48.42 21.88
CA TRP A 4 -21.35 47.49 20.81
C TRP A 4 -20.22 46.62 21.33
N THR A 5 -20.57 45.36 21.57
CA THR A 5 -19.71 44.30 22.08
C THR A 5 -18.97 43.68 20.89
N LEU A 6 -17.65 43.80 20.83
CA LEU A 6 -16.84 43.03 19.89
C LEU A 6 -16.62 41.63 20.47
N ARG A 7 -17.33 40.62 19.95
CA ARG A 7 -17.04 39.21 20.22
C ARG A 7 -16.01 38.73 19.18
N ILE A 8 -14.76 38.55 19.61
CA ILE A 8 -13.79 37.72 18.89
C ILE A 8 -13.64 36.44 19.71
N GLY A 9 -14.22 35.37 19.20
CA GLY A 9 -14.14 34.02 19.76
C GLY A 9 -14.09 33.04 18.62
N ALA A 10 -12.98 33.04 17.88
CA ALA A 10 -12.57 31.91 17.06
C ALA A 10 -11.37 31.28 17.76
N LEU A 11 -11.63 30.28 18.61
CA LEU A 11 -10.62 29.31 18.98
C LEU A 11 -10.35 28.49 17.70
N LEU A 12 -9.32 28.90 16.96
CA LEU A 12 -8.61 28.00 16.05
C LEU A 12 -8.03 26.90 16.94
N GLY A 13 -8.67 25.74 16.96
CA GLY A 13 -8.03 24.50 17.35
C GLY A 13 -6.88 24.29 16.37
N LEU A 14 -5.66 24.63 16.81
CA LEU A 14 -4.44 24.20 16.15
C LEU A 14 -4.44 22.67 16.20
N ALA A 15 -4.80 22.04 15.09
CA ALA A 15 -4.51 20.65 14.84
C ALA A 15 -3.01 20.46 15.08
N THR A 16 -2.68 19.53 15.97
CA THR A 16 -1.32 19.14 16.30
C THR A 16 -0.67 18.56 15.06
N LEU A 17 0.36 19.23 14.55
CA LEU A 17 1.25 18.66 13.54
C LEU A 17 1.97 17.46 14.16
N ALA A 18 1.87 16.30 13.52
CA ALA A 18 2.69 15.14 13.83
C ALA A 18 4.18 15.46 13.60
N SER A 19 5.06 14.86 14.39
CA SER A 19 6.52 14.90 14.21
C SER A 19 7.08 13.48 14.39
N ALA A 20 8.13 13.02 13.69
CA ALA A 20 8.79 13.53 12.50
C ALA A 20 8.65 12.53 11.36
N GLN A 21 8.38 13.06 10.17
CA GLN A 21 8.54 12.36 8.91
C GLN A 21 9.73 13.01 8.20
N THR A 22 10.79 12.25 7.99
CA THR A 22 11.83 12.69 7.05
C THR A 22 11.34 12.30 5.67
N VAL A 23 11.32 13.28 4.76
CA VAL A 23 11.05 13.00 3.36
C VAL A 23 12.32 13.19 2.56
N LEU A 24 12.73 12.16 1.84
CA LEU A 24 13.81 12.25 0.87
C LEU A 24 13.27 11.98 -0.52
N THR A 25 13.55 12.89 -1.46
CA THR A 25 13.16 12.74 -2.86
C THR A 25 14.39 12.61 -3.74
N THR A 26 14.39 11.59 -4.60
CA THR A 26 15.39 11.42 -5.66
C THR A 26 14.73 11.59 -7.01
N GLN A 27 15.37 12.36 -7.90
CA GLN A 27 14.90 12.60 -9.27
C GLN A 27 15.70 11.78 -10.28
N TYR A 28 15.00 11.32 -11.32
CA TYR A 28 15.55 10.47 -12.36
C TYR A 28 15.10 10.94 -13.75
N GLY A 29 15.92 10.65 -14.76
CA GLY A 29 15.68 11.14 -16.13
C GLY A 29 14.56 10.44 -16.90
N PHE A 30 14.03 9.35 -16.35
CA PHE A 30 12.89 8.60 -16.88
C PHE A 30 11.96 8.21 -15.72
N GLY A 31 10.73 7.84 -16.07
CA GLY A 31 9.64 7.47 -15.16
C GLY A 31 9.92 6.36 -14.16
N MET A 32 9.07 6.26 -13.13
CA MET A 32 8.96 5.08 -12.27
C MET A 32 7.56 4.50 -12.42
N ASP A 33 7.45 3.20 -12.71
CA ASP A 33 6.15 2.59 -12.97
C ASP A 33 5.64 1.76 -11.78
N ASP A 34 6.55 1.25 -10.95
CA ASP A 34 6.26 0.25 -9.93
C ASP A 34 7.48 0.06 -9.00
N GLY A 35 7.28 -0.50 -7.82
CA GLY A 35 8.28 -0.76 -6.80
C GLY A 35 7.74 -1.58 -5.64
N ALA A 36 8.65 -2.16 -4.86
CA ALA A 36 8.29 -2.89 -3.66
C ALA A 36 9.22 -2.63 -2.45
N ILE A 37 8.71 -2.69 -1.23
CA ILE A 37 9.41 -2.63 0.06
C ILE A 37 9.70 -4.07 0.50
N THR A 38 10.94 -4.35 0.88
CA THR A 38 11.31 -5.67 1.39
C THR A 38 10.51 -6.00 2.66
N PRO A 39 10.10 -7.25 2.90
CA PRO A 39 9.27 -7.62 4.06
C PRO A 39 9.82 -7.18 5.43
N ASN A 40 11.14 -7.11 5.59
CA ASN A 40 11.78 -6.60 6.81
C ASN A 40 11.83 -5.06 6.91
N GLY A 41 11.26 -4.35 5.95
CA GLY A 41 11.16 -2.90 5.88
C GLY A 41 12.49 -2.17 5.67
N THR A 42 13.58 -2.84 5.26
CA THR A 42 14.93 -2.22 5.21
C THR A 42 15.31 -1.60 3.87
N LEU A 43 14.74 -2.11 2.78
CA LEU A 43 15.03 -1.67 1.42
C LEU A 43 13.74 -1.44 0.63
N ALA A 44 13.81 -0.49 -0.30
CA ALA A 44 12.79 -0.31 -1.33
C ALA A 44 13.43 -0.46 -2.71
N VAL A 45 12.81 -1.26 -3.57
CA VAL A 45 13.27 -1.50 -4.94
C VAL A 45 12.25 -0.86 -5.87
N VAL A 46 12.67 0.08 -6.71
CA VAL A 46 11.78 0.77 -7.66
C VAL A 46 12.28 0.54 -9.07
N ARG A 47 11.36 0.28 -9.99
CA ARG A 47 11.64 0.12 -11.41
C ARG A 47 11.59 1.46 -12.14
N GLU A 48 12.68 1.78 -12.83
CA GLU A 48 12.77 2.92 -13.74
C GLU A 48 12.35 2.51 -15.17
N ASN A 49 11.38 3.23 -15.71
CA ASN A 49 10.84 3.11 -17.06
C ASN A 49 11.78 3.72 -18.11
N SER A 50 12.94 3.08 -18.27
CA SER A 50 13.94 3.46 -19.27
C SER A 50 13.93 2.49 -20.45
N ALA A 51 14.63 2.81 -21.55
CA ALA A 51 14.70 1.93 -22.72
C ALA A 51 15.18 0.50 -22.40
N GLN A 52 15.98 0.34 -21.34
CA GLN A 52 16.38 -0.94 -20.75
C GLN A 52 15.75 -1.10 -19.37
N THR A 53 15.47 -2.33 -18.93
CA THR A 53 15.04 -2.57 -17.54
C THR A 53 16.08 -1.99 -16.58
N ARG A 54 15.65 -1.15 -15.65
CA ARG A 54 16.52 -0.57 -14.64
C ARG A 54 15.84 -0.57 -13.29
N ALA A 55 16.58 -0.99 -12.27
CA ALA A 55 16.14 -1.04 -10.89
C ALA A 55 16.94 -0.07 -10.04
N ARG A 56 16.27 0.57 -9.09
CA ARG A 56 16.82 1.47 -8.07
C ARG A 56 16.58 0.87 -6.70
N ILE A 57 17.63 0.73 -5.91
CA ILE A 57 17.56 0.13 -4.57
C ILE A 57 17.86 1.22 -3.55
N HIS A 58 16.86 1.55 -2.73
CA HIS A 58 16.91 2.59 -1.72
C HIS A 58 16.93 1.99 -0.31
N SER A 59 17.63 2.66 0.60
CA SER A 59 17.45 2.46 2.04
C SER A 59 16.14 3.09 2.47
N THR A 60 15.25 2.35 3.12
CA THR A 60 14.02 2.93 3.71
C THR A 60 14.35 3.88 4.86
N ALA A 61 15.33 3.50 5.69
CA ALA A 61 15.73 4.29 6.87
C ALA A 61 16.33 5.67 6.51
N THR A 62 17.10 5.75 5.42
CA THR A 62 17.82 6.99 5.03
C THR A 62 17.29 7.64 3.76
N GLY A 63 16.43 6.96 3.00
CA GLY A 63 15.98 7.35 1.67
C GLY A 63 17.05 7.21 0.57
N GLN A 64 18.33 7.04 0.94
CA GLN A 64 19.44 7.12 0.00
C GLN A 64 19.38 5.99 -1.04
N LEU A 65 19.66 6.34 -2.30
CA LEU A 65 19.96 5.36 -3.34
C LEU A 65 21.25 4.61 -2.96
N LEU A 66 21.12 3.33 -2.66
CA LEU A 66 22.25 2.48 -2.28
C LEU A 66 22.89 1.81 -3.50
N ALA A 67 22.06 1.39 -4.46
CA ALA A 67 22.52 0.66 -5.64
C ALA A 67 21.56 0.81 -6.81
N SER A 68 22.03 0.49 -8.01
CA SER A 68 21.20 0.36 -9.20
C SER A 68 21.65 -0.80 -10.06
N ALA A 69 20.70 -1.49 -10.68
CA ALA A 69 20.95 -2.53 -11.68
C ALA A 69 20.32 -2.13 -13.01
N GLN A 70 20.93 -2.54 -14.11
CA GLN A 70 20.43 -2.25 -15.46
C GLN A 70 20.64 -3.49 -16.33
N GLY A 71 19.59 -3.89 -17.04
CA GLY A 71 19.66 -4.98 -18.02
C GLY A 71 20.40 -4.56 -19.28
N VAL A 72 21.06 -5.52 -19.93
CA VAL A 72 21.73 -5.34 -21.22
C VAL A 72 21.02 -6.07 -22.37
N THR A 73 20.03 -6.90 -22.05
CA THR A 73 19.22 -7.67 -23.00
C THR A 73 17.77 -7.13 -23.04
N GLY A 74 17.04 -7.50 -24.09
CA GLY A 74 15.61 -7.14 -24.22
C GLY A 74 15.28 -6.15 -25.34
N THR A 75 14.00 -5.76 -25.40
CA THR A 75 13.43 -4.79 -26.36
C THR A 75 13.09 -3.46 -25.69
N PHE A 76 12.17 -2.68 -26.27
CA PHE A 76 11.56 -1.54 -25.59
C PHE A 76 10.84 -1.99 -24.31
N SER A 77 11.15 -1.32 -23.20
CA SER A 77 10.41 -1.41 -21.95
C SER A 77 9.13 -0.59 -22.06
N GLY A 78 7.96 -1.22 -21.96
CA GLY A 78 6.69 -0.50 -21.82
C GLY A 78 6.40 -0.18 -20.36
N ALA A 79 5.28 0.52 -20.09
CA ALA A 79 4.72 0.55 -18.75
C ALA A 79 4.55 -0.89 -18.24
N ALA A 80 4.91 -1.18 -17.00
CA ALA A 80 4.66 -2.48 -16.38
C ALA A 80 4.25 -2.22 -14.94
N GLN A 81 3.18 -2.90 -14.57
CA GLN A 81 2.57 -2.91 -13.25
C GLN A 81 2.89 -4.30 -12.68
N ASP A 82 3.02 -4.43 -11.36
CA ASP A 82 3.36 -5.70 -10.71
C ASP A 82 4.65 -6.32 -11.29
N SER A 83 5.54 -5.43 -11.65
CA SER A 83 6.83 -5.65 -12.30
C SER A 83 7.98 -5.74 -11.32
N VAL A 84 7.76 -5.45 -10.04
CA VAL A 84 8.72 -5.55 -8.96
C VAL A 84 8.15 -6.41 -7.86
N GLU A 85 8.84 -7.49 -7.53
CA GLU A 85 8.50 -8.32 -6.38
C GLU A 85 9.77 -8.63 -5.59
N VAL A 86 9.68 -8.58 -4.26
CA VAL A 86 10.84 -8.59 -3.37
C VAL A 86 10.74 -9.63 -2.26
N THR A 87 11.90 -10.11 -1.84
CA THR A 87 12.12 -10.75 -0.54
C THR A 87 13.16 -9.92 0.22
N ASP A 88 13.47 -10.26 1.46
CA ASP A 88 14.54 -9.61 2.22
C ASP A 88 15.93 -9.70 1.56
N THR A 89 16.13 -10.65 0.64
CA THR A 89 17.46 -10.94 0.08
C THR A 89 17.49 -10.88 -1.44
N ARG A 90 16.34 -10.78 -2.11
CA ARG A 90 16.21 -10.87 -3.57
C ARG A 90 15.14 -9.93 -4.06
N ALA A 91 15.29 -9.47 -5.30
CA ALA A 91 14.22 -8.81 -6.03
C ALA A 91 14.13 -9.36 -7.44
N VAL A 92 12.93 -9.39 -8.01
CA VAL A 92 12.72 -9.59 -9.43
C VAL A 92 12.14 -8.32 -10.02
N VAL A 93 12.78 -7.79 -11.07
CA VAL A 93 12.35 -6.56 -11.74
C VAL A 93 12.14 -6.83 -13.22
N LEU A 94 10.93 -6.60 -13.71
CA LEU A 94 10.53 -6.82 -15.09
C LEU A 94 10.68 -5.53 -15.92
N GLY A 95 10.86 -5.67 -17.23
CA GLY A 95 10.88 -4.56 -18.18
C GLY A 95 11.14 -5.06 -19.60
N SER A 96 12.23 -4.60 -20.23
CA SER A 96 12.77 -5.19 -21.46
C SER A 96 13.31 -6.61 -21.28
N SER A 97 13.79 -6.92 -20.09
CA SER A 97 14.31 -8.20 -19.62
C SER A 97 13.91 -8.42 -18.15
N ILE A 98 14.07 -9.66 -17.66
CA ILE A 98 13.84 -10.02 -16.27
C ILE A 98 15.17 -9.88 -15.53
N LEU A 99 15.23 -8.98 -14.56
CA LEU A 99 16.38 -8.86 -13.66
C LEU A 99 16.10 -9.63 -12.38
N VAL A 100 17.07 -10.44 -11.95
CA VAL A 100 17.11 -11.02 -10.61
C VAL A 100 18.21 -10.32 -9.84
N LEU A 101 17.86 -9.72 -8.72
CA LEU A 101 18.78 -8.92 -7.90
C LEU A 101 19.14 -9.65 -6.61
N ASP A 102 20.39 -9.54 -6.18
CA ASP A 102 20.88 -9.92 -4.86
C ASP A 102 20.95 -8.69 -3.95
N LEU A 103 19.96 -8.55 -3.07
CA LEU A 103 19.86 -7.42 -2.13
C LEU A 103 20.88 -7.50 -1.00
N THR A 104 21.56 -8.64 -0.83
CA THR A 104 22.65 -8.81 0.15
C THR A 104 24.01 -8.34 -0.38
N ASN A 105 24.12 -8.12 -1.70
CA ASN A 105 25.35 -7.67 -2.37
C ASN A 105 25.11 -6.41 -3.21
N LEU A 106 24.86 -5.29 -2.53
CA LEU A 106 24.55 -4.00 -3.18
C LEU A 106 25.71 -3.42 -4.01
N ALA A 107 26.94 -3.91 -3.86
CA ALA A 107 28.07 -3.51 -4.71
C ALA A 107 27.96 -4.07 -6.13
N ALA A 108 27.27 -5.20 -6.30
CA ALA A 108 27.00 -5.86 -7.57
C ALA A 108 25.62 -6.53 -7.51
N PRO A 109 24.52 -5.73 -7.53
CA PRO A 109 23.19 -6.24 -7.20
C PRO A 109 22.60 -7.14 -8.28
N LEU A 110 23.05 -7.08 -9.54
CA LEU A 110 22.51 -7.92 -10.60
C LEU A 110 23.05 -9.36 -10.47
N LEU A 111 22.21 -10.29 -10.03
CA LEU A 111 22.53 -11.71 -9.90
C LEU A 111 22.39 -12.44 -11.24
N ALA A 112 21.27 -12.21 -11.93
CA ALA A 112 21.00 -12.81 -13.23
C ALA A 112 20.11 -11.91 -14.08
N GLU A 113 20.20 -12.07 -15.40
CA GLU A 113 19.32 -11.43 -16.36
C GLU A 113 18.80 -12.49 -17.34
N HIS A 114 17.49 -12.47 -17.60
CA HIS A 114 16.83 -13.39 -18.53
C HIS A 114 16.08 -12.65 -19.61
N ALA A 115 16.10 -13.22 -20.82
CA ALA A 115 15.29 -12.74 -21.92
C ALA A 115 13.79 -12.86 -21.61
N ALA A 116 13.08 -11.83 -22.00
CA ALA A 116 11.64 -11.71 -21.87
C ALA A 116 10.98 -11.61 -23.25
N GLY A 117 9.69 -11.89 -23.30
CA GLY A 117 8.83 -11.47 -24.39
C GLY A 117 8.48 -9.97 -24.29
N LEU A 118 7.69 -9.49 -25.24
CA LEU A 118 7.26 -8.10 -25.27
C LEU A 118 6.21 -7.85 -24.18
N GLU A 119 6.34 -6.72 -23.47
CA GLU A 119 5.38 -6.27 -22.47
C GLU A 119 5.14 -7.29 -21.34
N MET A 120 6.17 -7.53 -20.52
CA MET A 120 5.97 -8.24 -19.24
C MET A 120 5.15 -7.38 -18.28
N ARG A 121 4.33 -8.03 -17.45
CA ARG A 121 3.28 -7.36 -16.68
C ARG A 121 3.06 -7.92 -15.28
N ASP A 122 3.74 -9.00 -14.91
CA ASP A 122 3.48 -9.60 -13.60
C ASP A 122 4.57 -10.61 -13.20
N VAL A 123 4.98 -10.54 -11.93
CA VAL A 123 5.80 -11.52 -11.22
C VAL A 123 5.22 -11.80 -9.84
N ALA A 124 5.14 -13.08 -9.50
CA ALA A 124 4.86 -13.52 -8.13
C ALA A 124 6.04 -14.32 -7.56
N ILE A 125 6.41 -14.05 -6.30
CA ILE A 125 7.39 -14.84 -5.56
C ILE A 125 6.66 -15.81 -4.63
N THR A 126 7.17 -17.04 -4.49
CA THR A 126 6.62 -18.01 -3.55
C THR A 126 6.71 -17.48 -2.11
N PRO A 127 5.73 -17.77 -1.24
CA PRO A 127 5.76 -17.30 0.16
C PRO A 127 7.04 -17.65 0.95
N ASP A 128 7.75 -18.73 0.58
CA ASP A 128 9.04 -19.08 1.17
C ASP A 128 10.25 -18.33 0.58
N GLY A 129 10.02 -17.45 -0.39
CA GLY A 129 11.04 -16.61 -1.05
C GLY A 129 12.00 -17.37 -1.95
N SER A 130 11.73 -18.63 -2.30
CA SER A 130 12.66 -19.49 -3.04
C SER A 130 12.56 -19.36 -4.55
N THR A 131 11.36 -19.08 -5.08
CA THR A 131 11.07 -19.20 -6.50
C THR A 131 10.24 -18.00 -6.98
N ALA A 132 10.57 -17.47 -8.16
CA ALA A 132 9.74 -16.49 -8.85
C ALA A 132 9.03 -17.11 -10.05
N VAL A 133 7.76 -16.77 -10.22
CA VAL A 133 6.90 -17.14 -11.34
C VAL A 133 6.62 -15.86 -12.11
N VAL A 134 7.14 -15.78 -13.34
CA VAL A 134 7.05 -14.56 -14.15
C VAL A 134 6.19 -14.81 -15.38
N ARG A 135 5.29 -13.87 -15.65
CA ARG A 135 4.60 -13.77 -16.94
C ARG A 135 5.46 -12.96 -17.90
N GLY A 136 6.25 -13.66 -18.72
CA GLY A 136 7.23 -13.12 -19.64
C GLY A 136 6.67 -12.46 -20.91
N GLY A 137 5.46 -11.89 -20.90
CA GLY A 137 4.89 -11.16 -22.04
C GLY A 137 4.64 -12.01 -23.31
N ASN A 138 4.41 -11.34 -24.44
CA ASN A 138 4.10 -11.98 -25.72
C ASN A 138 5.36 -12.49 -26.43
N THR A 139 5.29 -13.70 -26.98
CA THR A 139 6.38 -14.28 -27.76
C THR A 139 6.55 -13.54 -29.09
N SER A 140 7.75 -13.00 -29.35
CA SER A 140 8.13 -12.45 -30.65
C SER A 140 9.45 -13.08 -31.15
N PRO A 141 9.77 -13.03 -32.45
CA PRO A 141 11.00 -13.62 -32.98
C PRO A 141 12.26 -13.09 -32.26
N GLY A 142 13.00 -13.99 -31.59
CA GLY A 142 14.18 -13.65 -30.80
C GLY A 142 13.91 -13.30 -29.32
N PHE A 143 12.64 -13.14 -28.94
CA PHE A 143 12.20 -12.78 -27.59
C PHE A 143 11.13 -13.76 -27.13
N PRO A 144 11.53 -14.91 -26.56
CA PRO A 144 10.58 -15.91 -26.13
C PRO A 144 9.77 -15.34 -24.94
N GLY A 145 8.45 -15.36 -25.05
CA GLY A 145 7.53 -14.95 -23.98
C GLY A 145 6.97 -16.13 -23.20
N GLY A 146 5.84 -15.91 -22.52
CA GLY A 146 5.14 -16.91 -21.71
C GLY A 146 5.65 -17.05 -20.28
N LEU A 147 5.31 -18.17 -19.64
CA LEU A 147 5.64 -18.43 -18.24
C LEU A 147 7.15 -18.75 -18.08
N ARG A 148 7.76 -18.16 -17.07
CA ARG A 148 9.14 -18.41 -16.63
C ARG A 148 9.14 -18.75 -15.14
N VAL A 149 9.95 -19.72 -14.73
CA VAL A 149 10.20 -20.04 -13.31
C VAL A 149 11.68 -19.87 -13.03
N ILE A 150 11.98 -19.09 -12.01
CA ILE A 150 13.34 -18.69 -11.65
C ILE A 150 13.61 -19.13 -10.22
N ASP A 151 14.71 -19.85 -10.01
CA ASP A 151 15.25 -20.12 -8.68
C ASP A 151 15.96 -18.86 -8.16
N LEU A 152 15.48 -18.30 -7.06
CA LEU A 152 15.97 -17.01 -6.55
C LEU A 152 17.32 -17.12 -5.86
N ALA A 153 17.70 -18.31 -5.36
CA ALA A 153 18.99 -18.51 -4.73
C ALA A 153 20.14 -18.38 -5.75
N SER A 154 20.02 -19.04 -6.90
CA SER A 154 21.02 -19.08 -7.97
C SER A 154 20.78 -18.05 -9.08
N GLY A 155 19.56 -17.51 -9.18
CA GLY A 155 19.10 -16.70 -10.31
C GLY A 155 18.86 -17.52 -11.59
N ALA A 156 18.87 -18.86 -11.52
CA ALA A 156 18.73 -19.70 -12.70
C ALA A 156 17.28 -19.79 -13.18
N LEU A 157 17.08 -19.71 -14.49
CA LEU A 157 15.81 -20.04 -15.14
C LEU A 157 15.66 -21.58 -15.14
N THR A 158 14.77 -22.10 -14.31
CA THR A 158 14.58 -23.55 -14.09
C THR A 158 13.50 -24.15 -14.97
N PHE A 159 12.55 -23.33 -15.42
CA PHE A 159 11.50 -23.75 -16.34
C PHE A 159 11.00 -22.62 -17.22
N SER A 160 10.56 -22.98 -18.42
CA SER A 160 9.97 -22.07 -19.39
C SER A 160 8.86 -22.78 -20.13
N HIS A 161 7.70 -22.13 -20.22
CA HIS A 161 6.58 -22.60 -21.03
C HIS A 161 6.23 -21.51 -22.05
N PRO A 162 6.12 -21.85 -23.34
CA PRO A 162 5.84 -20.86 -24.36
C PRO A 162 4.46 -20.21 -24.12
N GLY A 163 4.42 -18.89 -24.24
CA GLY A 163 3.15 -18.16 -24.40
C GLY A 163 2.62 -18.31 -25.82
N GLU A 164 1.51 -17.66 -26.14
CA GLU A 164 0.98 -17.69 -27.51
C GLU A 164 2.00 -17.18 -28.54
N ILE A 165 2.15 -17.91 -29.64
CA ILE A 165 3.01 -17.56 -30.77
C ILE A 165 2.26 -16.58 -31.66
N GLY A 166 2.86 -15.41 -31.92
CA GLY A 166 2.40 -14.53 -33.01
C GLY A 166 1.14 -13.75 -32.70
N SER A 167 0.86 -13.45 -31.42
CA SER A 167 -0.07 -12.37 -31.10
C SER A 167 0.44 -11.12 -31.83
N PRO A 168 -0.29 -10.57 -32.83
CA PRO A 168 0.02 -9.23 -33.30
C PRO A 168 -0.06 -8.35 -32.04
N THR A 169 0.87 -7.43 -31.81
CA THR A 169 0.72 -6.39 -30.79
C THR A 169 -0.70 -5.81 -30.91
N PRO A 170 -1.68 -6.13 -30.03
CA PRO A 170 -2.99 -5.55 -30.17
C PRO A 170 -3.05 -4.36 -29.20
N PRO A 171 -3.37 -3.14 -29.68
CA PRO A 171 -3.46 -1.96 -28.82
C PRO A 171 -4.61 -2.01 -27.76
N ASN A 172 -5.23 -3.18 -27.52
CA ASN A 172 -6.59 -3.26 -26.97
C ASN A 172 -6.78 -4.14 -25.70
N HIS A 173 -5.80 -4.93 -25.24
CA HIS A 173 -6.00 -5.86 -24.11
C HIS A 173 -4.79 -5.96 -23.16
N THR A 174 -3.99 -4.90 -23.06
CA THR A 174 -2.59 -4.96 -22.59
C THR A 174 -2.31 -4.20 -21.29
N TYR A 175 -3.28 -4.08 -20.37
CA TYR A 175 -3.10 -3.23 -19.18
C TYR A 175 -3.51 -3.94 -17.88
N SER A 176 -2.75 -3.70 -16.79
CA SER A 176 -2.67 -4.44 -15.50
C SER A 176 -3.60 -5.63 -15.40
N VAL A 177 -2.99 -6.79 -15.60
CA VAL A 177 -3.65 -8.05 -15.43
C VAL A 177 -2.76 -8.84 -14.49
N ASP A 178 -3.18 -9.07 -13.24
CA ASP A 178 -2.51 -10.07 -12.40
C ASP A 178 -2.64 -11.38 -13.16
N SER A 179 -1.52 -11.77 -13.73
CA SER A 179 -1.33 -12.84 -14.68
C SER A 179 -0.35 -13.87 -14.17
N ALA A 180 0.12 -13.73 -12.93
CA ALA A 180 0.97 -14.65 -12.22
C ALA A 180 0.59 -14.67 -10.73
N VAL A 181 0.40 -15.86 -10.16
CA VAL A 181 0.43 -16.05 -8.69
C VAL A 181 1.26 -17.26 -8.35
N ALA A 182 1.78 -17.29 -7.13
CA ALA A 182 2.61 -18.38 -6.64
C ALA A 182 2.15 -18.84 -5.25
N THR A 183 2.07 -20.16 -5.09
CA THR A 183 2.15 -20.86 -3.81
C THR A 183 3.51 -21.56 -3.76
N ASN A 184 3.92 -22.07 -2.60
CA ASN A 184 5.18 -22.83 -2.52
C ASN A 184 5.21 -24.07 -3.44
N ASP A 185 4.05 -24.63 -3.80
CA ASP A 185 3.99 -25.84 -4.63
C ASP A 185 3.67 -25.56 -6.11
N TYR A 186 3.00 -24.44 -6.40
CA TYR A 186 2.45 -24.14 -7.73
C TYR A 186 2.62 -22.68 -8.13
N GLY A 187 3.01 -22.47 -9.38
CA GLY A 187 2.87 -21.18 -10.09
C GLY A 187 1.72 -21.25 -11.08
N VAL A 188 0.91 -20.20 -11.17
CA VAL A 188 -0.18 -20.10 -12.14
C VAL A 188 0.06 -18.89 -13.02
N CYS A 189 -0.18 -19.00 -14.33
CA CYS A 189 -0.05 -17.87 -15.25
C CYS A 189 -1.19 -17.83 -16.26
N LEU A 190 -1.55 -16.63 -16.70
CA LEU A 190 -2.49 -16.40 -17.79
C LEU A 190 -1.78 -16.06 -19.10
N SER A 191 -2.29 -16.63 -20.19
CA SER A 191 -1.88 -16.27 -21.54
C SER A 191 -3.08 -15.90 -22.39
N LEU A 192 -2.94 -14.83 -23.17
CA LEU A 192 -3.90 -14.51 -24.23
C LEU A 192 -3.78 -15.57 -25.34
N VAL A 193 -4.92 -16.03 -25.85
CA VAL A 193 -5.02 -16.91 -27.01
C VAL A 193 -5.97 -16.28 -28.04
N GLY A 194 -5.49 -16.02 -29.24
CA GLY A 194 -6.20 -15.34 -30.31
C GLY A 194 -6.27 -13.82 -30.11
N SER A 195 -7.01 -13.14 -30.99
CA SER A 195 -7.16 -11.68 -30.95
C SER A 195 -8.60 -11.24 -31.18
N GLY A 196 -8.96 -10.06 -30.66
CA GLY A 196 -10.28 -9.46 -30.89
C GLY A 196 -11.43 -10.31 -30.32
N PRO A 197 -12.57 -10.43 -31.00
CA PRO A 197 -13.76 -11.12 -30.47
C PRO A 197 -13.56 -12.62 -30.20
N SER A 198 -12.50 -13.23 -30.73
CA SER A 198 -12.14 -14.64 -30.49
C SER A 198 -11.08 -14.81 -29.41
N ALA A 199 -10.69 -13.74 -28.72
CA ALA A 199 -9.74 -13.78 -27.62
C ALA A 199 -10.22 -14.74 -26.53
N LYS A 200 -9.26 -15.49 -25.98
CA LYS A 200 -9.45 -16.42 -24.89
C LYS A 200 -8.33 -16.28 -23.88
N THR A 201 -8.59 -16.80 -22.69
CA THR A 201 -7.62 -16.88 -21.60
C THR A 201 -7.19 -18.32 -21.40
N ARG A 202 -5.92 -18.61 -21.63
CA ARG A 202 -5.31 -19.86 -21.22
C ARG A 202 -4.82 -19.76 -19.78
N VAL A 203 -5.16 -20.75 -18.97
CA VAL A 203 -4.69 -20.90 -17.59
C VAL A 203 -3.68 -22.04 -17.57
N THR A 204 -2.44 -21.72 -17.18
CA THR A 204 -1.36 -22.70 -17.05
C THR A 204 -0.96 -22.79 -15.58
N ILE A 205 -1.06 -23.98 -15.00
CA ILE A 205 -0.64 -24.30 -13.63
C ILE A 205 0.62 -25.16 -13.71
N VAL A 206 1.71 -24.66 -13.16
CA VAL A 206 3.01 -25.32 -13.11
C VAL A 206 3.26 -25.78 -11.69
N ARG A 207 3.61 -27.06 -11.54
CA ARG A 207 4.15 -27.57 -10.28
C ARG A 207 5.60 -27.17 -10.16
N LEU A 208 5.93 -26.42 -9.11
CA LEU A 208 7.28 -25.90 -8.86
C LEU A 208 8.20 -26.99 -8.31
N HIS A 209 7.66 -27.88 -7.47
CA HIS A 209 8.40 -28.98 -6.85
C HIS A 209 7.70 -30.34 -7.06
N PRO A 210 8.01 -31.06 -8.15
CA PRO A 210 7.41 -32.38 -8.42
C PRO A 210 7.73 -33.44 -7.35
N GLN A 211 6.72 -34.23 -6.96
CA GLN A 211 6.91 -35.35 -6.05
C GLN A 211 7.87 -36.39 -6.65
N GLY A 212 8.95 -36.71 -5.91
CA GLY A 212 10.03 -37.60 -6.37
C GLY A 212 11.28 -36.87 -6.88
N GLY A 213 11.28 -35.54 -6.87
CA GLY A 213 12.36 -34.71 -7.41
C GLY A 213 12.22 -34.50 -8.92
N GLY A 214 12.72 -33.38 -9.43
CA GLY A 214 12.65 -33.04 -10.85
C GLY A 214 12.53 -31.53 -11.08
N ASN A 215 12.65 -31.12 -12.34
CA ASN A 215 12.44 -29.72 -12.74
C ASN A 215 10.95 -29.37 -12.69
N PRO A 216 10.59 -28.08 -12.51
CA PRO A 216 9.21 -27.65 -12.61
C PRO A 216 8.55 -28.12 -13.92
N ALA A 217 7.25 -28.39 -13.88
CA ALA A 217 6.51 -28.91 -15.03
C ALA A 217 5.04 -28.49 -15.00
N VAL A 218 4.43 -28.36 -16.18
CA VAL A 218 2.98 -28.12 -16.30
C VAL A 218 2.21 -29.26 -15.64
N ALA A 219 1.42 -28.92 -14.63
CA ALA A 219 0.54 -29.83 -13.91
C ALA A 219 -0.89 -29.82 -14.46
N TYR A 220 -1.33 -28.66 -14.96
CA TYR A 220 -2.62 -28.49 -15.61
C TYR A 220 -2.54 -27.31 -16.58
N GLU A 221 -3.18 -27.41 -17.74
CA GLU A 221 -3.29 -26.31 -18.69
C GLU A 221 -4.63 -26.40 -19.43
N THR A 222 -5.35 -25.30 -19.53
CA THR A 222 -6.51 -25.24 -20.41
C THR A 222 -6.05 -25.33 -21.86
N SER A 223 -6.74 -26.14 -22.66
CA SER A 223 -6.45 -26.27 -24.09
C SER A 223 -7.73 -26.45 -24.91
N GLY A 224 -7.74 -25.86 -26.11
CA GLY A 224 -8.76 -26.13 -27.13
C GLY A 224 -10.05 -25.31 -27.04
N SER A 225 -11.05 -25.75 -27.80
CA SER A 225 -12.34 -25.06 -27.98
C SER A 225 -13.54 -25.79 -27.37
N ALA A 226 -13.32 -26.95 -26.73
CA ALA A 226 -14.37 -27.79 -26.18
C ALA A 226 -14.09 -28.19 -24.72
N ALA A 227 -15.16 -28.37 -23.94
CA ALA A 227 -15.12 -28.83 -22.55
C ALA A 227 -14.45 -30.21 -22.40
N PRO A 228 -13.87 -30.56 -21.23
CA PRO A 228 -13.97 -29.86 -19.95
C PRO A 228 -12.80 -28.91 -19.63
N ASP A 229 -11.84 -28.70 -20.53
CA ASP A 229 -10.62 -27.91 -20.28
C ASP A 229 -10.40 -26.78 -21.29
N MET A 230 -11.46 -26.31 -21.96
CA MET A 230 -11.36 -25.18 -22.90
C MET A 230 -10.81 -23.91 -22.26
N ASP A 231 -10.02 -23.16 -23.03
CA ASP A 231 -9.58 -21.80 -22.68
C ASP A 231 -10.80 -20.92 -22.34
N GLN A 232 -10.68 -20.08 -21.29
CA GLN A 232 -11.79 -19.24 -20.83
C GLN A 232 -12.15 -18.18 -21.87
N LEU A 233 -13.40 -17.74 -21.85
CA LEU A 233 -13.93 -16.88 -22.91
C LEU A 233 -13.55 -15.43 -22.65
N GLY A 234 -12.97 -14.77 -23.65
CA GLY A 234 -12.48 -13.40 -23.56
C GLY A 234 -11.01 -13.30 -23.13
N ALA A 235 -10.43 -12.11 -23.29
CA ALA A 235 -9.04 -11.84 -22.95
C ALA A 235 -8.76 -12.04 -21.44
N PRO A 236 -7.51 -12.39 -21.04
CA PRO A 236 -7.12 -12.44 -19.63
C PRO A 236 -7.41 -11.11 -18.96
N HIS A 237 -7.89 -11.16 -17.72
CA HIS A 237 -8.11 -9.97 -16.91
C HIS A 237 -7.28 -10.05 -15.64
N ASP A 238 -7.43 -11.09 -14.84
CA ASP A 238 -6.93 -11.03 -13.46
C ASP A 238 -7.03 -12.42 -12.82
N LEU A 239 -6.26 -12.67 -11.76
CA LEU A 239 -6.36 -13.87 -10.96
C LEU A 239 -5.86 -13.65 -9.53
N CYS A 240 -6.48 -14.35 -8.59
CA CYS A 240 -6.09 -14.27 -7.18
C CYS A 240 -6.12 -15.64 -6.51
N LEU A 241 -5.30 -15.81 -5.47
CA LEU A 241 -5.32 -16.99 -4.62
C LEU A 241 -6.53 -16.99 -3.69
N VAL A 242 -7.05 -18.17 -3.39
CA VAL A 242 -8.27 -18.36 -2.59
C VAL A 242 -8.04 -19.44 -1.54
N ALA A 243 -8.63 -19.27 -0.35
CA ALA A 243 -8.58 -20.26 0.73
C ALA A 243 -7.14 -20.63 1.13
N GLY A 244 -6.30 -19.62 1.39
CA GLY A 244 -4.88 -19.83 1.74
C GLY A 244 -4.06 -20.54 0.66
N GLY A 245 -4.40 -20.34 -0.62
CA GLY A 245 -3.69 -20.93 -1.76
C GLY A 245 -4.12 -22.34 -2.15
N GLN A 246 -5.26 -22.83 -1.66
CA GLN A 246 -5.83 -24.11 -2.11
C GLN A 246 -6.48 -24.03 -3.49
N TYR A 247 -6.91 -22.82 -3.88
CA TYR A 247 -7.47 -22.56 -5.19
C TYR A 247 -6.90 -21.28 -5.80
N VAL A 248 -7.09 -21.14 -7.10
CA VAL A 248 -6.90 -19.89 -7.83
C VAL A 248 -8.20 -19.55 -8.55
N ALA A 249 -8.69 -18.34 -8.35
CA ALA A 249 -9.80 -17.79 -9.11
C ALA A 249 -9.22 -17.01 -10.29
N VAL A 250 -9.78 -17.20 -11.48
CA VAL A 250 -9.30 -16.57 -12.71
C VAL A 250 -10.44 -15.84 -13.39
N ARG A 251 -10.24 -14.54 -13.62
CA ARG A 251 -11.10 -13.69 -14.42
C ARG A 251 -10.57 -13.57 -15.85
N SER A 252 -11.45 -13.88 -16.81
CA SER A 252 -11.32 -13.44 -18.20
C SER A 252 -12.39 -12.41 -18.51
N GLU A 253 -12.27 -11.62 -19.56
CA GLU A 253 -13.25 -10.59 -19.96
C GLU A 253 -14.73 -11.06 -19.89
N ALA A 254 -15.02 -12.33 -20.21
CA ALA A 254 -16.40 -12.84 -20.26
C ALA A 254 -16.71 -14.04 -19.34
N SER A 255 -15.79 -14.49 -18.48
CA SER A 255 -16.05 -15.56 -17.52
C SER A 255 -15.17 -15.53 -16.26
N VAL A 256 -15.58 -16.26 -15.22
CA VAL A 256 -14.78 -16.56 -14.02
C VAL A 256 -14.62 -18.08 -13.92
N GLY A 257 -13.45 -18.55 -13.54
CA GLY A 257 -13.22 -19.96 -13.24
C GLY A 257 -12.46 -20.15 -11.94
N LEU A 258 -12.73 -21.24 -11.24
CA LEU A 258 -12.01 -21.66 -10.05
C LEU A 258 -11.23 -22.93 -10.36
N TYR A 259 -9.96 -22.96 -9.98
CA TYR A 259 -9.07 -24.09 -10.20
C TYR A 259 -8.48 -24.52 -8.87
N SER A 260 -8.51 -25.82 -8.59
CA SER A 260 -7.87 -26.38 -7.40
C SER A 260 -6.37 -26.55 -7.61
N LEU A 261 -5.60 -26.25 -6.58
CA LEU A 261 -4.14 -26.42 -6.53
C LEU A 261 -3.76 -27.65 -5.68
N GLY A 262 -4.57 -28.72 -5.76
CA GLY A 262 -4.33 -29.97 -5.04
C GLY A 262 -3.25 -30.85 -5.68
N SER A 263 -3.16 -32.11 -5.25
CA SER A 263 -2.21 -33.09 -5.82
C SER A 263 -2.39 -33.35 -7.33
N ALA A 264 -3.61 -33.13 -7.84
CA ALA A 264 -3.93 -33.11 -9.26
C ALA A 264 -4.74 -31.83 -9.54
N PRO A 265 -4.08 -30.73 -9.97
CA PRO A 265 -4.78 -29.50 -10.27
C PRO A 265 -5.85 -29.72 -11.35
N THR A 266 -7.02 -29.13 -11.14
CA THR A 266 -8.17 -29.25 -12.05
C THR A 266 -9.06 -28.03 -11.92
N ARG A 267 -9.77 -27.71 -12.99
CA ARG A 267 -10.88 -26.75 -12.94
C ARG A 267 -12.02 -27.31 -12.09
N VAL A 268 -12.43 -26.55 -11.08
CA VAL A 268 -13.57 -26.86 -10.20
C VAL A 268 -14.86 -26.46 -10.90
N TRP A 269 -14.92 -25.23 -11.40
CA TRP A 269 -16.04 -24.70 -12.17
C TRP A 269 -15.60 -23.57 -13.10
N HIS A 270 -16.47 -23.24 -14.06
CA HIS A 270 -16.30 -22.16 -15.03
C HIS A 270 -17.66 -21.54 -15.33
N HIS A 271 -17.84 -20.28 -14.95
CA HIS A 271 -19.10 -19.56 -15.11
C HIS A 271 -18.96 -18.38 -16.06
N ARG A 272 -19.98 -18.20 -16.91
CA ARG A 272 -20.23 -16.89 -17.54
C ARG A 272 -20.67 -15.90 -16.48
N LEU A 273 -20.28 -14.65 -16.65
CA LEU A 273 -20.89 -13.56 -15.89
C LEU A 273 -22.40 -13.50 -16.11
N TRP A 274 -23.13 -13.06 -15.08
CA TRP A 274 -24.59 -13.09 -15.11
C TRP A 274 -25.15 -12.28 -16.28
N SER A 275 -25.91 -12.95 -17.15
CA SER A 275 -26.47 -12.35 -18.37
C SER A 275 -25.45 -11.68 -19.31
N GLN A 276 -24.16 -12.03 -19.20
CA GLN A 276 -23.08 -11.57 -20.08
C GLN A 276 -23.02 -10.03 -20.18
N PRO A 277 -22.71 -9.29 -19.10
CA PRO A 277 -22.75 -7.82 -19.06
C PRO A 277 -21.80 -7.14 -20.06
N GLY A 278 -20.96 -7.92 -20.76
CA GLY A 278 -20.12 -7.50 -21.86
C GLY A 278 -18.70 -7.20 -21.39
N PRO A 279 -17.77 -6.97 -22.32
CA PRO A 279 -16.39 -6.64 -21.98
C PRO A 279 -16.31 -5.47 -21.02
N MET A 280 -15.41 -5.59 -20.05
CA MET A 280 -14.68 -4.39 -19.64
C MET A 280 -13.92 -3.91 -20.87
N GLY A 281 -13.97 -2.62 -21.18
CA GLY A 281 -13.35 -2.07 -22.39
C GLY A 281 -11.82 -2.15 -22.29
N LEU A 282 -11.13 -1.09 -22.73
CA LEU A 282 -9.68 -0.93 -22.48
C LEU A 282 -9.37 -0.61 -21.00
N THR A 283 -10.24 -1.04 -20.07
CA THR A 283 -10.27 -0.57 -18.70
C THR A 283 -9.77 -1.64 -17.74
N SER A 284 -8.49 -1.54 -17.45
CA SER A 284 -7.77 -2.24 -16.40
C SER A 284 -8.19 -1.75 -15.02
N MET A 285 -8.59 -2.69 -14.18
CA MET A 285 -8.95 -2.53 -12.77
C MET A 285 -8.71 -3.87 -12.10
N ASP A 286 -8.50 -3.88 -10.79
CA ASP A 286 -8.65 -5.07 -9.95
C ASP A 286 -10.05 -5.60 -10.16
N SER A 287 -10.10 -6.65 -10.94
CA SER A 287 -11.34 -7.14 -11.53
C SER A 287 -11.82 -8.39 -10.83
N ILE A 288 -10.97 -9.02 -10.03
CA ILE A 288 -11.33 -10.15 -9.20
C ILE A 288 -10.67 -10.06 -7.84
N GLU A 289 -11.49 -10.19 -6.81
CA GLU A 289 -11.04 -10.27 -5.43
C GLU A 289 -11.54 -11.56 -4.82
N ALA A 290 -10.83 -12.05 -3.80
CA ALA A 290 -11.23 -13.26 -3.13
C ALA A 290 -10.95 -13.27 -1.63
N THR A 291 -11.73 -14.10 -0.96
CA THR A 291 -11.58 -14.46 0.45
C THR A 291 -11.53 -15.98 0.53
N ASP A 292 -11.41 -16.54 1.73
CA ASP A 292 -11.49 -18.00 1.90
C ASP A 292 -12.87 -18.60 1.55
N GLN A 293 -13.89 -17.78 1.30
CA GLN A 293 -15.26 -18.25 1.07
C GLN A 293 -15.87 -17.77 -0.24
N PHE A 294 -15.49 -16.57 -0.69
CA PHE A 294 -16.13 -15.88 -1.79
C PHE A 294 -15.13 -15.31 -2.77
N ILE A 295 -15.59 -15.19 -4.02
CA ILE A 295 -14.89 -14.55 -5.13
C ILE A 295 -15.83 -13.47 -5.67
N ALA A 296 -15.36 -12.23 -5.77
CA ALA A 296 -16.11 -11.12 -6.32
C ALA A 296 -15.45 -10.61 -7.60
N THR A 297 -16.26 -10.19 -8.56
CA THR A 297 -15.78 -9.48 -9.75
C THR A 297 -16.73 -8.36 -10.11
N ALA A 298 -16.18 -7.20 -10.47
CA ALA A 298 -16.95 -6.12 -11.05
C ALA A 298 -16.85 -6.16 -12.57
N SER A 299 -17.84 -5.64 -13.28
CA SER A 299 -17.81 -5.51 -14.73
C SER A 299 -18.65 -4.32 -15.17
N ARG A 300 -18.31 -3.75 -16.32
CA ARG A 300 -19.14 -2.71 -16.92
C ARG A 300 -20.47 -3.33 -17.37
N PHE A 301 -21.58 -2.65 -17.11
CA PHE A 301 -22.90 -3.06 -17.56
C PHE A 301 -23.63 -1.90 -18.23
N GLN A 302 -24.14 -2.14 -19.43
CA GLN A 302 -24.95 -1.18 -20.16
C GLN A 302 -26.26 -1.81 -20.63
N SER A 303 -27.36 -1.10 -20.40
CA SER A 303 -28.69 -1.38 -20.90
C SER A 303 -29.32 -0.11 -21.46
N THR A 304 -30.55 -0.20 -21.98
CA THR A 304 -31.30 0.96 -22.48
C THR A 304 -31.65 1.96 -21.38
N THR A 305 -31.67 1.55 -20.12
CA THR A 305 -32.12 2.36 -18.97
C THR A 305 -31.04 2.58 -17.92
N LEU A 306 -30.01 1.72 -17.87
CA LEU A 306 -28.92 1.79 -16.91
C LEU A 306 -27.58 1.75 -17.62
N PHE A 307 -26.78 2.78 -17.37
CA PHE A 307 -25.36 2.81 -17.65
C PHE A 307 -24.62 2.68 -16.33
N GLY A 308 -23.90 1.58 -16.12
CA GLY A 308 -23.25 1.34 -14.85
C GLY A 308 -22.39 0.09 -14.78
N ALA A 309 -22.50 -0.61 -13.65
CA ALA A 309 -21.66 -1.72 -13.29
C ALA A 309 -22.50 -2.92 -12.85
N GLN A 310 -21.88 -4.09 -12.93
CA GLN A 310 -22.38 -5.34 -12.38
C GLN A 310 -21.34 -5.90 -11.42
N LEU A 311 -21.77 -6.32 -10.24
CA LEU A 311 -21.02 -7.20 -9.34
C LEU A 311 -21.50 -8.63 -9.60
N ASP A 312 -20.59 -9.57 -9.78
CA ASP A 312 -20.86 -11.01 -9.67
C ASP A 312 -20.09 -11.54 -8.44
N LEU A 313 -20.78 -12.28 -7.58
CA LEU A 313 -20.23 -12.91 -6.38
C LEU A 313 -20.42 -14.42 -6.48
N PHE A 314 -19.37 -15.19 -6.22
CA PHE A 314 -19.39 -16.65 -6.26
C PHE A 314 -18.93 -17.22 -4.92
N ASP A 315 -19.54 -18.30 -4.47
CA ASP A 315 -18.92 -19.14 -3.44
C ASP A 315 -18.02 -20.21 -4.08
N LEU A 316 -17.26 -20.94 -3.25
CA LEU A 316 -16.35 -21.99 -3.75
C LEU A 316 -17.07 -23.15 -4.45
N ALA A 317 -18.38 -23.34 -4.20
CA ALA A 317 -19.19 -24.35 -4.88
C ALA A 317 -19.71 -23.88 -6.25
N GLY A 318 -19.49 -22.60 -6.61
CA GLY A 318 -19.95 -22.01 -7.87
C GLY A 318 -21.38 -21.46 -7.82
N ASN A 319 -21.98 -21.35 -6.62
CA ASN A 319 -23.24 -20.63 -6.48
C ASN A 319 -23.00 -19.15 -6.78
N GLN A 320 -23.87 -18.54 -7.60
CA GLN A 320 -23.67 -17.21 -8.14
C GLN A 320 -24.74 -16.23 -7.65
N TRP A 321 -24.30 -15.06 -7.21
CA TRP A 321 -25.12 -13.89 -6.96
C TRP A 321 -24.64 -12.73 -7.83
N HIS A 322 -25.53 -11.76 -8.08
CA HIS A 322 -25.16 -10.60 -8.90
C HIS A 322 -25.88 -9.34 -8.44
N SER A 323 -25.36 -8.17 -8.77
CA SER A 323 -26.08 -6.89 -8.59
C SER A 323 -25.77 -5.95 -9.73
N ARG A 324 -26.73 -5.11 -10.13
CA ARG A 324 -26.53 -4.05 -11.13
C ARG A 324 -26.77 -2.69 -10.50
N PHE A 325 -25.85 -1.77 -10.72
CA PHE A 325 -25.85 -0.47 -10.08
C PHE A 325 -25.24 0.60 -10.98
N THR A 326 -25.32 1.86 -10.55
CA THR A 326 -25.03 3.01 -11.43
C THR A 326 -23.55 3.39 -11.39
N GLY A 327 -23.01 3.71 -12.56
CA GLY A 327 -21.63 4.16 -12.74
C GLY A 327 -20.72 3.03 -13.20
N ASP A 328 -19.84 3.31 -14.16
CA ASP A 328 -18.74 2.43 -14.56
C ASP A 328 -17.88 2.07 -13.34
N PRO A 329 -17.49 0.80 -13.19
CA PRO A 329 -16.71 0.35 -12.05
C PRO A 329 -15.29 0.96 -12.13
N HIS A 330 -14.67 1.19 -10.98
CA HIS A 330 -13.27 1.60 -10.85
C HIS A 330 -12.42 0.60 -10.09
N ASP A 331 -12.98 0.01 -9.03
CA ASP A 331 -12.24 -0.85 -8.12
C ASP A 331 -13.21 -1.64 -7.21
N LEU A 332 -12.76 -2.75 -6.64
CA LEU A 332 -13.47 -3.50 -5.61
C LEU A 332 -12.51 -4.06 -4.56
N VAL A 333 -12.99 -4.21 -3.32
CA VAL A 333 -12.19 -4.81 -2.25
C VAL A 333 -13.09 -5.55 -1.27
N PHE A 334 -12.65 -6.69 -0.75
CA PHE A 334 -13.27 -7.32 0.42
C PHE A 334 -12.79 -6.65 1.70
N THR A 335 -13.65 -6.61 2.74
CA THR A 335 -13.08 -6.45 4.09
C THR A 335 -12.26 -7.70 4.44
N PRO A 336 -11.15 -7.59 5.18
CA PRO A 336 -10.29 -8.74 5.53
C PRO A 336 -11.02 -9.95 6.11
N ASP A 337 -12.08 -9.72 6.92
CA ASP A 337 -12.94 -10.77 7.46
C ASP A 337 -13.87 -11.45 6.44
N GLY A 338 -13.87 -10.98 5.19
CA GLY A 338 -14.69 -11.44 4.08
C GLY A 338 -16.19 -11.19 4.22
N SER A 339 -16.63 -10.47 5.24
CA SER A 339 -18.05 -10.27 5.54
C SER A 339 -18.73 -9.23 4.64
N ARG A 340 -17.94 -8.39 3.95
CA ARG A 340 -18.42 -7.32 3.08
C ARG A 340 -17.52 -7.20 1.85
N VAL A 341 -18.13 -6.78 0.74
CA VAL A 341 -17.42 -6.31 -0.45
C VAL A 341 -17.82 -4.88 -0.74
N LEU A 342 -16.84 -4.03 -0.98
CA LEU A 342 -17.02 -2.66 -1.45
C LEU A 342 -16.74 -2.59 -2.94
N VAL A 343 -17.54 -1.79 -3.65
CA VAL A 343 -17.32 -1.53 -5.09
C VAL A 343 -17.36 -0.03 -5.32
N ARG A 344 -16.26 0.52 -5.83
CA ARG A 344 -16.17 1.91 -6.26
C ARG A 344 -16.56 2.02 -7.73
N THR A 345 -17.43 2.96 -8.05
CA THR A 345 -17.75 3.37 -9.43
C THR A 345 -17.43 4.84 -9.65
N HIS A 346 -17.56 5.38 -10.86
CA HIS A 346 -17.44 6.84 -11.04
C HIS A 346 -18.54 7.66 -10.38
N ARG A 347 -19.55 7.05 -9.76
CA ARG A 347 -20.67 7.78 -9.14
C ARG A 347 -20.87 7.50 -7.66
N TYR A 348 -20.57 6.29 -7.21
CA TYR A 348 -20.87 5.85 -5.86
C TYR A 348 -19.79 4.94 -5.31
N LEU A 349 -19.72 4.86 -3.99
CA LEU A 349 -19.16 3.71 -3.29
C LEU A 349 -20.33 2.85 -2.82
N TYR A 350 -20.34 1.58 -3.20
CA TYR A 350 -21.37 0.60 -2.80
C TYR A 350 -20.80 -0.37 -1.78
N LEU A 351 -21.62 -0.75 -0.80
CA LEU A 351 -21.32 -1.78 0.20
C LEU A 351 -22.30 -2.94 0.04
N PHE A 352 -21.79 -4.16 -0.09
CA PHE A 352 -22.59 -5.38 -0.08
C PHE A 352 -22.17 -6.28 1.08
N GLY A 353 -23.13 -6.94 1.72
CA GLY A 353 -22.85 -7.98 2.71
C GLY A 353 -22.76 -9.35 2.07
N THR A 354 -21.85 -10.19 2.55
CA THR A 354 -21.70 -11.60 2.12
C THR A 354 -22.34 -12.58 3.11
N GLN A 355 -22.87 -12.08 4.23
CA GLN A 355 -23.58 -12.86 5.24
C GLN A 355 -25.08 -12.94 4.93
N ASN A 356 -25.68 -14.09 5.19
CA ASN A 356 -27.12 -14.34 4.99
C ASN A 356 -27.60 -14.10 3.56
N LEU A 357 -26.78 -14.50 2.57
CA LEU A 357 -27.14 -14.39 1.16
C LEU A 357 -28.44 -15.16 0.85
N PRO A 358 -29.28 -14.65 -0.05
CA PRO A 358 -30.46 -15.38 -0.53
C PRO A 358 -30.04 -16.68 -1.23
N GLN A 359 -30.97 -17.62 -1.41
CA GLN A 359 -30.68 -18.84 -2.17
C GLN A 359 -30.26 -18.50 -3.61
N ALA A 360 -29.08 -18.98 -4.03
CA ALA A 360 -28.57 -18.77 -5.38
C ALA A 360 -29.35 -19.55 -6.47
N PRO A 361 -29.40 -19.06 -7.73
CA PRO A 361 -28.90 -17.75 -8.14
C PRO A 361 -29.87 -16.63 -7.76
N ALA A 362 -29.33 -15.50 -7.29
CA ALA A 362 -30.15 -14.37 -6.85
C ALA A 362 -29.49 -13.01 -7.09
N GLU A 363 -30.32 -11.98 -7.20
CA GLU A 363 -29.89 -10.59 -7.26
C GLU A 363 -29.63 -10.06 -5.84
N LEU A 364 -28.51 -9.36 -5.65
CA LEU A 364 -28.12 -8.67 -4.43
C LEU A 364 -28.53 -7.20 -4.53
N THR A 365 -28.91 -6.65 -3.38
CA THR A 365 -29.09 -5.21 -3.21
C THR A 365 -27.93 -4.67 -2.37
N PRO A 366 -27.32 -3.53 -2.74
CA PRO A 366 -26.34 -2.89 -1.88
C PRO A 366 -26.94 -2.63 -0.49
N ALA A 367 -26.20 -2.97 0.56
CA ALA A 367 -26.60 -2.70 1.95
C ALA A 367 -26.52 -1.19 2.25
N ALA A 368 -25.55 -0.50 1.66
CA ALA A 368 -25.42 0.94 1.72
C ALA A 368 -24.72 1.48 0.47
N SER A 369 -24.85 2.78 0.22
CA SER A 369 -24.08 3.47 -0.81
C SER A 369 -23.87 4.93 -0.43
N ASP A 370 -22.76 5.51 -0.86
CA ASP A 370 -22.46 6.93 -0.72
C ASP A 370 -22.14 7.54 -2.09
N ALA A 371 -22.72 8.71 -2.38
CA ALA A 371 -22.59 9.35 -3.69
C ALA A 371 -21.35 10.25 -3.74
N GLU A 372 -20.48 10.01 -4.71
CA GLU A 372 -19.40 10.94 -5.04
C GLU A 372 -19.01 10.81 -6.51
N PHE A 373 -19.13 11.91 -7.25
CA PHE A 373 -18.98 11.90 -8.69
C PHE A 373 -17.52 12.09 -9.09
N SER A 374 -16.96 11.10 -9.77
CA SER A 374 -15.74 11.24 -10.53
C SER A 374 -16.05 11.77 -11.93
N THR A 375 -15.25 12.72 -12.40
CA THR A 375 -15.34 13.21 -13.78
C THR A 375 -14.76 12.22 -14.80
N HIS A 376 -14.20 11.10 -14.35
CA HIS A 376 -13.60 10.08 -15.20
C HIS A 376 -14.34 8.77 -15.00
N THR A 377 -14.73 8.16 -16.11
CA THR A 377 -15.38 6.84 -16.16
C THR A 377 -14.39 5.70 -16.39
N PHE A 378 -13.09 6.03 -16.42
CA PHE A 378 -11.99 5.14 -16.70
C PHE A 378 -10.76 5.63 -15.94
N TYR A 379 -10.13 4.72 -15.23
CA TYR A 379 -8.81 4.87 -14.66
C TYR A 379 -7.92 3.91 -15.44
N GLY A 380 -6.79 4.42 -15.93
CA GLY A 380 -5.80 3.50 -16.45
C GLY A 380 -5.29 2.60 -15.33
N ALA A 381 -4.60 1.59 -15.78
CA ALA A 381 -4.12 0.42 -15.08
C ALA A 381 -3.33 0.71 -13.81
N GLY A 382 -3.26 -0.26 -12.89
CA GLY A 382 -2.44 -0.28 -11.67
C GLY A 382 -2.73 0.86 -10.70
N TYR A 383 -3.95 1.40 -10.72
CA TYR A 383 -4.38 2.44 -9.80
C TYR A 383 -5.44 1.84 -8.88
N ASP A 384 -5.11 1.73 -7.62
CA ASP A 384 -6.08 1.46 -6.58
C ASP A 384 -6.85 2.73 -6.31
N SER A 385 -8.15 2.59 -6.20
CA SER A 385 -9.05 3.68 -5.84
C SER A 385 -9.76 3.41 -4.52
N LEU A 386 -9.56 2.24 -3.94
CA LEU A 386 -10.32 1.73 -2.80
C LEU A 386 -9.48 0.76 -1.96
N GLN A 387 -9.33 1.07 -0.68
CA GLN A 387 -8.68 0.19 0.29
C GLN A 387 -9.55 0.06 1.55
N ALA A 388 -9.51 -1.08 2.25
CA ALA A 388 -10.41 -1.34 3.39
C ALA A 388 -9.79 -2.18 4.52
N THR A 389 -10.22 -1.88 5.74
CA THR A 389 -10.18 -2.77 6.91
C THR A 389 -11.59 -3.28 7.23
N ASP A 390 -11.74 -4.09 8.26
CA ASP A 390 -13.07 -4.54 8.71
C ASP A 390 -13.98 -3.41 9.20
N THR A 391 -13.40 -2.26 9.56
CA THR A 391 -14.11 -1.15 10.20
C THR A 391 -14.03 0.17 9.45
N HIS A 392 -13.11 0.30 8.50
CA HIS A 392 -12.89 1.52 7.74
C HIS A 392 -12.65 1.23 6.26
N ALA A 393 -12.97 2.20 5.41
CA ALA A 393 -12.56 2.20 4.00
C ALA A 393 -12.08 3.60 3.59
N VAL A 394 -11.13 3.65 2.67
CA VAL A 394 -10.73 4.86 1.97
C VAL A 394 -11.04 4.72 0.49
N ALA A 395 -11.64 5.75 -0.10
CA ALA A 395 -11.91 5.78 -1.54
C ALA A 395 -11.43 7.09 -2.15
N VAL A 396 -10.64 6.98 -3.22
CA VAL A 396 -10.09 8.12 -3.95
C VAL A 396 -10.96 8.44 -5.17
N VAL A 397 -11.26 9.74 -5.35
CA VAL A 397 -12.21 10.21 -6.38
C VAL A 397 -11.59 11.31 -7.22
N ARG A 398 -11.24 10.99 -8.47
CA ARG A 398 -10.69 11.97 -9.40
C ARG A 398 -11.76 12.94 -9.91
N ASN A 399 -11.48 14.23 -9.76
CA ASN A 399 -12.26 15.36 -10.25
C ASN A 399 -11.38 16.27 -11.12
N SER A 400 -11.37 16.00 -12.42
CA SER A 400 -10.56 16.66 -13.44
C SER A 400 -9.06 16.58 -13.11
N THR A 401 -8.52 17.66 -12.56
CA THR A 401 -7.12 17.86 -12.17
C THR A 401 -6.93 17.82 -10.65
N THR A 402 -7.90 17.30 -9.90
CA THR A 402 -7.82 17.12 -8.44
C THR A 402 -8.39 15.76 -8.08
N ALA A 403 -8.18 15.30 -6.86
CA ALA A 403 -8.87 14.15 -6.29
C ALA A 403 -9.34 14.44 -4.86
N LEU A 404 -10.46 13.80 -4.49
CA LEU A 404 -10.90 13.70 -3.10
C LEU A 404 -10.42 12.38 -2.53
N VAL A 405 -10.00 12.37 -1.28
CA VAL A 405 -9.66 11.17 -0.51
C VAL A 405 -10.74 11.04 0.57
N ASN A 406 -11.72 10.17 0.37
CA ASN A 406 -12.86 10.03 1.27
C ASN A 406 -12.66 8.87 2.24
N PHE A 407 -12.92 9.12 3.52
CA PHE A 407 -12.78 8.13 4.59
C PHE A 407 -14.14 7.74 5.17
N TYR A 408 -14.33 6.43 5.33
CA TYR A 408 -15.59 5.81 5.70
C TYR A 408 -15.45 4.91 6.91
N ARG A 409 -16.44 4.96 7.80
CA ARG A 409 -16.67 3.93 8.81
C ARG A 409 -17.64 2.89 8.26
N LEU A 410 -17.29 1.64 8.46
CA LEU A 410 -18.05 0.48 8.04
C LEU A 410 -18.79 -0.11 9.23
N GLY A 411 -20.10 -0.29 9.07
CA GLY A 411 -20.88 -1.20 9.91
C GLY A 411 -21.35 -2.39 9.08
N ALA A 412 -22.10 -3.30 9.68
CA ALA A 412 -22.63 -4.48 8.97
C ALA A 412 -23.46 -4.10 7.73
N THR A 413 -24.22 -3.01 7.81
CA THR A 413 -25.07 -2.52 6.71
C THR A 413 -25.00 -1.00 6.55
N THR A 414 -23.96 -0.37 7.06
CA THR A 414 -23.84 1.10 7.07
C THR A 414 -22.50 1.53 6.52
N LEU A 415 -22.55 2.56 5.68
CA LEU A 415 -21.39 3.23 5.11
C LEU A 415 -21.48 4.71 5.49
N GLN A 416 -20.61 5.19 6.38
CA GLN A 416 -20.64 6.57 6.85
C GLN A 416 -19.33 7.28 6.54
N ARG A 417 -19.38 8.26 5.64
CA ARG A 417 -18.26 9.17 5.43
C ARG A 417 -18.06 10.03 6.68
N TYR A 418 -16.83 10.07 7.23
CA TYR A 418 -16.51 10.89 8.41
C TYR A 418 -15.42 11.94 8.15
N ALA A 419 -14.62 11.77 7.09
CA ALA A 419 -13.63 12.74 6.67
C ALA A 419 -13.44 12.73 5.15
N SER A 420 -12.92 13.84 4.62
CA SER A 420 -12.53 13.99 3.22
C SER A 420 -11.28 14.87 3.13
N GLY A 421 -10.24 14.36 2.48
CA GLY A 421 -9.05 15.09 2.07
C GLY A 421 -9.15 15.58 0.62
N LEU A 422 -8.32 16.58 0.28
CA LEU A 422 -8.13 17.04 -1.09
C LEU A 422 -6.68 16.74 -1.50
N LEU A 423 -6.53 15.95 -2.55
CA LEU A 423 -5.29 15.84 -3.33
C LEU A 423 -5.40 16.86 -4.48
N PRO A 424 -4.61 17.94 -4.49
CA PRO A 424 -4.74 19.01 -5.49
C PRO A 424 -4.10 18.65 -6.85
N GLU A 425 -4.20 17.38 -7.26
CA GLU A 425 -3.74 16.85 -8.55
C GLU A 425 -4.42 15.52 -8.90
N LYS A 426 -3.97 14.85 -9.96
CA LYS A 426 -4.46 13.52 -10.33
C LYS A 426 -3.85 12.47 -9.39
N PRO A 427 -4.66 11.57 -8.82
CA PRO A 427 -4.15 10.48 -8.00
C PRO A 427 -3.49 9.43 -8.92
N THR A 428 -2.48 8.77 -8.40
CA THR A 428 -1.74 7.70 -9.06
C THR A 428 -1.92 6.37 -8.37
N ASP A 429 -2.08 6.35 -7.04
CA ASP A 429 -2.43 5.15 -6.28
C ASP A 429 -2.83 5.45 -4.80
N VAL A 430 -3.46 4.49 -4.11
CA VAL A 430 -3.74 4.51 -2.66
C VAL A 430 -3.39 3.19 -2.00
N ALA A 431 -2.56 3.24 -0.96
CA ALA A 431 -2.17 2.05 -0.19
C ALA A 431 -2.44 2.23 1.31
N LEU A 432 -2.63 1.08 1.98
CA LEU A 432 -2.93 0.97 3.41
C LEU A 432 -1.80 0.21 4.11
N SER A 433 -1.29 0.74 5.22
CA SER A 433 -0.27 0.02 6.01
C SER A 433 -0.85 -1.28 6.60
N PRO A 434 -0.04 -2.35 6.76
CA PRO A 434 -0.50 -3.65 7.25
C PRO A 434 -1.26 -3.62 8.59
N ASN A 435 -0.87 -2.74 9.51
CA ASN A 435 -1.57 -2.55 10.79
C ASN A 435 -2.92 -1.78 10.68
N GLY A 436 -3.30 -1.33 9.48
CA GLY A 436 -4.52 -0.60 9.21
C GLY A 436 -4.55 0.85 9.74
N ARG A 437 -3.39 1.42 10.11
CA ARG A 437 -3.31 2.76 10.73
C ARG A 437 -3.11 3.88 9.72
N TRP A 438 -2.28 3.66 8.70
CA TRP A 438 -1.81 4.71 7.80
C TRP A 438 -2.36 4.51 6.40
N VAL A 439 -2.86 5.58 5.81
CA VAL A 439 -3.25 5.61 4.40
C VAL A 439 -2.30 6.54 3.66
N GLY A 440 -1.56 5.99 2.71
CA GLY A 440 -0.78 6.77 1.75
C GLY A 440 -1.58 6.98 0.48
N VAL A 441 -1.51 8.19 -0.07
CA VAL A 441 -2.08 8.51 -1.38
C VAL A 441 -0.99 9.16 -2.21
N SER A 442 -0.68 8.57 -3.36
CA SER A 442 0.21 9.19 -4.34
C SER A 442 -0.61 9.90 -5.41
N GLY A 443 -0.06 11.00 -5.91
CA GLY A 443 -0.48 11.63 -7.14
C GLY A 443 0.70 11.87 -8.05
N THR A 444 0.46 12.51 -9.19
CA THR A 444 1.49 12.77 -10.21
C THR A 444 2.77 13.45 -9.68
N THR A 445 2.63 14.35 -8.71
CA THR A 445 3.73 15.17 -8.17
C THR A 445 3.65 15.37 -6.65
N ARG A 446 2.80 14.61 -5.95
CA ARG A 446 2.49 14.75 -4.53
C ARG A 446 2.30 13.41 -3.86
N VAL A 447 2.61 13.39 -2.58
CA VAL A 447 2.41 12.26 -1.67
C VAL A 447 1.71 12.80 -0.45
N GLN A 448 0.60 12.18 -0.07
CA GLN A 448 -0.13 12.50 1.14
C GLN A 448 -0.18 11.28 2.06
N LEU A 449 -0.01 11.51 3.36
CA LEU A 449 -0.23 10.51 4.39
C LEU A 449 -1.37 10.96 5.30
N TYR A 450 -2.28 10.03 5.59
CA TYR A 450 -3.39 10.22 6.49
C TYR A 450 -3.36 9.21 7.63
N ASP A 451 -3.80 9.66 8.81
CA ASP A 451 -4.18 8.79 9.91
C ASP A 451 -5.57 8.22 9.59
N PHE A 452 -5.68 6.89 9.47
CA PHE A 452 -6.90 6.28 8.97
C PHE A 452 -8.06 6.52 9.93
N ASP A 453 -7.91 6.26 11.23
CA ASP A 453 -8.98 6.40 12.24
C ASP A 453 -9.64 7.78 12.25
N THR A 454 -8.86 8.84 12.07
CA THR A 454 -9.34 10.23 12.11
C THR A 454 -9.58 10.83 10.72
N GLY A 455 -8.99 10.27 9.66
CA GLY A 455 -8.97 10.82 8.32
C GLY A 455 -8.19 12.14 8.22
N SER A 456 -7.34 12.42 9.21
CA SER A 456 -6.56 13.66 9.28
C SER A 456 -5.33 13.55 8.39
N LEU A 457 -5.06 14.59 7.59
CA LEU A 457 -3.81 14.71 6.84
C LEU A 457 -2.65 14.90 7.83
N VAL A 458 -1.72 13.94 7.84
CA VAL A 458 -0.53 13.91 8.69
C VAL A 458 0.63 14.59 7.98
N LEU A 459 0.79 14.29 6.69
CA LEU A 459 1.81 14.89 5.83
C LEU A 459 1.33 15.05 4.42
N GLN A 460 1.79 16.13 3.82
CA GLN A 460 1.79 16.32 2.38
C GLN A 460 3.20 16.70 1.97
N HIS A 461 3.71 15.97 0.99
CA HIS A 461 4.99 16.24 0.36
C HIS A 461 4.78 16.43 -1.13
N ASP A 462 5.34 17.52 -1.67
CA ASP A 462 5.28 17.84 -3.09
C ASP A 462 6.70 17.59 -3.66
N PRO A 463 7.06 16.34 -4.07
CA PRO A 463 8.38 16.03 -4.62
C PRO A 463 8.73 16.86 -5.86
N TYR A 464 7.73 17.44 -6.52
CA TYR A 464 7.95 18.20 -7.74
C TYR A 464 6.88 19.27 -7.98
N VAL A 465 7.23 20.27 -8.79
CA VAL A 465 6.32 21.37 -9.17
C VAL A 465 6.32 21.49 -10.69
N GLU A 466 5.42 20.75 -11.34
CA GLU A 466 5.10 20.91 -12.76
C GLU A 466 3.58 21.06 -12.96
N PRO A 467 3.13 21.62 -14.09
CA PRO A 467 1.73 21.57 -14.47
C PRO A 467 1.25 20.11 -14.46
N ILE A 468 0.03 19.89 -13.99
CA ILE A 468 -0.60 18.58 -14.01
C ILE A 468 -0.80 18.17 -15.47
N GLY A 469 -0.12 17.15 -15.96
CA GLY A 469 -0.44 16.62 -17.28
C GLY A 469 -0.58 15.12 -17.33
N TRP A 470 -0.04 14.52 -18.38
CA TRP A 470 -0.61 13.31 -18.96
C TRP A 470 -0.36 12.07 -18.07
N PHE A 471 -1.42 11.28 -18.01
CA PHE A 471 -1.68 10.18 -17.10
C PHE A 471 -0.52 9.16 -17.02
N PRO A 472 0.00 8.82 -15.82
CA PRO A 472 1.03 7.81 -15.72
C PRO A 472 0.43 6.42 -15.42
N TRP A 473 1.02 5.39 -16.01
CA TRP A 473 0.75 3.98 -15.73
C TRP A 473 1.61 3.56 -14.53
N CYS A 474 1.25 3.99 -13.33
CA CYS A 474 2.05 3.74 -12.13
C CYS A 474 1.17 3.15 -11.04
N ASP A 475 1.57 2.01 -10.49
CA ASP A 475 1.24 1.66 -9.12
C ASP A 475 2.26 2.42 -8.26
N GLY A 476 1.83 3.53 -7.67
CA GLY A 476 2.72 4.64 -7.30
C GLY A 476 3.14 4.68 -5.84
N ILE A 477 2.70 3.76 -4.99
CA ILE A 477 2.94 3.85 -3.56
C ILE A 477 2.84 2.51 -2.84
N GLU A 478 3.76 2.28 -1.92
CA GLU A 478 3.67 1.20 -0.96
C GLU A 478 3.96 1.68 0.47
N LEU A 479 3.34 1.00 1.43
CA LEU A 479 3.51 1.23 2.84
C LEU A 479 3.82 -0.08 3.56
N ASP A 480 4.87 -0.06 4.39
CA ASP A 480 4.92 -0.93 5.55
C ASP A 480 4.38 -0.15 6.78
N ASP A 481 4.49 -0.72 7.98
CA ASP A 481 4.01 -0.04 9.19
C ASP A 481 4.89 1.17 9.59
N GLU A 482 6.14 1.19 9.15
CA GLU A 482 7.24 2.08 9.51
C GLU A 482 7.61 3.10 8.42
N HIS A 483 7.28 2.83 7.16
CA HIS A 483 7.74 3.55 5.99
C HIS A 483 6.64 3.63 4.94
N LEU A 484 6.61 4.77 4.25
CA LEU A 484 5.90 4.96 3.01
C LEU A 484 6.93 5.24 1.92
N VAL A 485 6.83 4.52 0.82
CA VAL A 485 7.64 4.77 -0.38
C VAL A 485 6.67 5.05 -1.51
N ALA A 486 6.83 6.19 -2.17
CA ALA A 486 6.01 6.59 -3.29
C ALA A 486 6.90 6.96 -4.48
N TRP A 487 6.39 6.77 -5.67
CA TRP A 487 7.08 7.10 -6.90
C TRP A 487 6.11 7.51 -7.98
N GLY A 488 6.65 8.05 -9.06
CA GLY A 488 5.82 8.42 -10.17
C GLY A 488 6.56 9.11 -11.28
N TYR A 489 5.79 9.83 -12.07
CA TYR A 489 6.15 10.35 -13.37
C TYR A 489 5.58 11.75 -13.57
N THR A 490 6.38 12.65 -14.10
CA THR A 490 5.97 14.02 -14.44
C THR A 490 5.75 14.18 -15.94
N ASP A 491 5.10 15.26 -16.38
CA ASP A 491 4.89 15.54 -17.81
C ASP A 491 6.17 15.62 -18.63
N SER A 492 7.24 16.12 -18.03
CA SER A 492 8.57 16.16 -18.64
C SER A 492 9.26 14.80 -18.73
N GLN A 493 8.56 13.72 -18.38
CA GLN A 493 9.07 12.35 -18.28
C GLN A 493 10.10 12.13 -17.18
N THR A 494 10.12 13.02 -16.19
CA THR A 494 11.02 12.93 -15.05
C THR A 494 10.40 11.99 -14.02
N GLY A 495 11.14 10.95 -13.63
CA GLY A 495 10.72 10.06 -12.56
C GLY A 495 11.13 10.61 -11.19
N TRP A 496 10.36 10.30 -10.17
CA TRP A 496 10.70 10.61 -8.80
C TRP A 496 10.43 9.42 -7.88
N VAL A 497 11.19 9.35 -6.78
CA VAL A 497 10.95 8.43 -5.65
C VAL A 497 11.02 9.27 -4.38
N SER A 498 10.02 9.13 -3.51
CA SER A 498 9.94 9.76 -2.20
C SER A 498 9.82 8.70 -1.11
N LEU A 499 10.68 8.78 -0.10
CA LEU A 499 10.62 7.91 1.08
C LEU A 499 10.23 8.76 2.28
N VAL A 500 9.24 8.29 3.03
CA VAL A 500 8.67 8.93 4.21
C VAL A 500 8.74 7.95 5.37
N ASP A 501 9.45 8.34 6.41
CA ASP A 501 9.52 7.57 7.66
C ASP A 501 8.25 7.80 8.50
N LEU A 502 7.50 6.73 8.76
CA LEU A 502 6.23 6.71 9.50
C LEU A 502 6.43 6.55 11.01
N PHE A 503 7.66 6.25 11.49
CA PHE A 503 7.93 6.06 12.91
C PHE A 503 8.89 7.08 13.53
N SER A 504 8.31 7.83 14.47
CA SER A 504 8.61 7.71 15.91
C SER A 504 7.72 8.68 16.66
N SER A 505 6.41 8.40 16.71
CA SER A 505 5.51 9.28 17.46
C SER A 505 5.66 9.03 18.96
N ALA A 506 6.11 10.05 19.69
CA ALA A 506 6.00 10.06 21.14
C ALA A 506 4.53 9.91 21.56
N SER A 507 4.20 8.91 22.40
CA SER A 507 2.86 8.71 22.92
C SER A 507 2.73 9.25 24.34
N SER A 508 1.71 10.08 24.59
CA SER A 508 1.41 10.54 25.94
C SER A 508 0.66 9.44 26.71
N TYR A 509 1.11 9.12 27.92
CA TYR A 509 0.51 8.05 28.74
C TYR A 509 0.21 8.46 30.19
N CYS A 510 0.50 9.71 30.56
CA CYS A 510 0.27 10.22 31.90
C CYS A 510 -0.35 11.61 31.83
N THR A 511 -1.17 12.00 32.81
CA THR A 511 -1.84 13.30 32.82
C THR A 511 -1.15 14.27 33.78
N ALA A 512 -1.02 15.53 33.34
CA ALA A 512 -0.49 16.62 34.14
C ALA A 512 -1.59 17.25 35.02
N GLY A 513 -1.25 17.58 36.27
CA GLY A 513 -2.08 18.44 37.12
C GLY A 513 -1.81 19.93 36.85
N PRO A 514 -2.73 20.83 37.22
CA PRO A 514 -2.53 22.27 37.06
C PRO A 514 -1.40 22.80 37.97
N ASN A 515 -0.65 23.78 37.47
CA ASN A 515 0.38 24.53 38.17
C ASN A 515 -0.20 25.83 38.77
N SER A 516 0.63 26.66 39.42
CA SER A 516 0.19 27.92 40.06
C SER A 516 -0.49 28.94 39.14
N THR A 517 -0.31 28.82 37.83
CA THR A 517 -1.00 29.65 36.83
C THR A 517 -2.39 29.10 36.46
N GLY A 518 -2.75 27.92 36.96
CA GLY A 518 -3.98 27.19 36.62
C GLY A 518 -3.88 26.32 35.36
N ARG A 519 -2.73 26.30 34.68
CA ARG A 519 -2.48 25.47 33.50
C ARG A 519 -1.69 24.21 33.84
N ALA A 520 -1.90 23.13 33.09
CA ALA A 520 -1.09 21.93 33.19
C ALA A 520 0.13 22.06 32.25
N VAL A 521 1.28 21.52 32.66
CA VAL A 521 2.49 21.53 31.82
C VAL A 521 2.46 20.34 30.88
N HIS A 522 2.61 20.61 29.59
CA HIS A 522 2.56 19.60 28.54
C HIS A 522 3.93 19.37 27.92
N LEU A 523 4.29 18.10 27.82
CA LEU A 523 5.46 17.59 27.11
C LEU A 523 5.11 17.35 25.65
N ARG A 524 6.02 17.75 24.77
CA ARG A 524 6.00 17.42 23.35
C ARG A 524 7.39 17.01 22.91
N ALA A 525 7.45 16.09 21.96
CA ALA A 525 8.67 15.76 21.24
C ALA A 525 8.58 16.32 19.83
N THR A 526 9.72 16.70 19.27
CA THR A 526 9.93 17.06 17.86
C THR A 526 11.22 16.38 17.40
N GLY A 527 11.38 16.09 16.10
CA GLY A 527 12.47 15.20 15.63
C GLY A 527 12.06 13.73 15.73
N SER A 528 13.02 12.81 15.67
CA SER A 528 12.77 11.35 15.61
C SER A 528 13.41 10.57 16.76
N GLY A 529 12.86 9.39 17.06
CA GLY A 529 13.50 8.37 17.90
C GLY A 529 14.61 7.58 17.20
N SER A 530 15.00 7.95 15.97
CA SER A 530 16.09 7.28 15.27
C SER A 530 17.44 7.66 15.89
N ILE A 531 18.19 6.65 16.30
CA ILE A 531 19.53 6.83 16.86
C ILE A 531 20.50 7.37 15.79
N ALA A 532 20.37 6.93 14.54
CA ALA A 532 21.20 7.39 13.43
C ALA A 532 21.00 8.87 13.09
N ARG A 533 19.79 9.42 13.29
CA ARG A 533 19.49 10.82 12.97
C ARG A 533 19.89 11.81 14.06
N ASP A 534 19.89 11.41 15.32
CA ASP A 534 20.32 12.24 16.48
C ASP A 534 19.63 13.63 16.55
N ASP A 535 18.33 13.69 16.25
CA ASP A 535 17.58 14.94 16.04
C ASP A 535 16.40 15.18 17.00
N LEU A 536 16.21 14.33 18.02
CA LEU A 536 15.11 14.48 18.99
C LEU A 536 15.28 15.71 19.88
N ARG A 537 14.18 16.44 20.02
CA ARG A 537 14.06 17.60 20.89
C ARG A 537 12.78 17.53 21.72
N LEU A 538 12.91 17.72 23.03
CA LEU A 538 11.83 17.74 24.01
C LEU A 538 11.42 19.17 24.35
N TRP A 539 10.13 19.39 24.50
CA TRP A 539 9.52 20.67 24.84
C TRP A 539 8.59 20.51 26.02
N ALA A 540 8.67 21.39 27.01
CA ALA A 540 7.73 21.51 28.11
C ALA A 540 7.11 22.90 28.06
N SER A 541 5.80 22.98 27.80
CA SER A 541 5.06 24.25 27.65
C SER A 541 4.16 24.55 28.84
N ASP A 542 3.69 25.79 28.91
CA ASP A 542 2.80 26.31 29.96
C ASP A 542 3.44 26.32 31.36
N LEU A 543 4.76 26.45 31.40
CA LEU A 543 5.52 26.57 32.64
C LEU A 543 5.27 27.92 33.32
N PRO A 544 5.29 27.99 34.67
CA PRO A 544 5.28 29.26 35.38
C PRO A 544 6.49 30.11 35.00
N ALA A 545 6.28 31.41 34.81
CA ALA A 545 7.32 32.34 34.36
C ALA A 545 8.53 32.35 35.31
N GLY A 546 9.72 32.15 34.74
CA GLY A 546 10.98 32.13 35.50
C GLY A 546 11.18 30.85 36.33
N SER A 547 10.39 29.80 36.07
CA SER A 547 10.60 28.49 36.68
C SER A 547 11.89 27.82 36.17
N ILE A 548 12.50 27.01 37.03
CA ILE A 548 13.65 26.16 36.68
C ILE A 548 13.22 24.71 36.86
N GLY A 549 13.58 23.86 35.90
CA GLY A 549 13.25 22.44 35.92
C GLY A 549 14.29 21.57 35.23
N TYR A 550 13.99 20.28 35.08
CA TYR A 550 14.79 19.33 34.32
C TYR A 550 13.91 18.25 33.71
N TYR A 551 14.36 17.69 32.59
CA TYR A 551 13.82 16.47 32.02
C TYR A 551 14.39 15.26 32.74
N ALA A 552 13.53 14.30 33.04
CA ALA A 552 13.88 13.00 33.59
C ALA A 552 13.40 11.91 32.63
N TYR A 553 14.08 10.77 32.62
CA TYR A 553 13.68 9.64 31.78
C TYR A 553 13.97 8.27 32.39
N SER A 554 13.20 7.26 31.97
CA SER A 554 13.30 5.87 32.44
C SER A 554 12.67 4.88 31.45
N VAL A 555 13.09 3.62 31.51
CA VAL A 555 12.43 2.49 30.81
C VAL A 555 11.11 2.07 31.44
N GLY A 556 10.92 2.31 32.74
CA GLY A 556 9.73 1.89 33.47
C GLY A 556 8.67 2.99 33.55
N GLN A 557 7.40 2.60 33.51
CA GLN A 557 6.24 3.46 33.74
C GLN A 557 5.62 3.19 35.11
N GLN A 558 5.10 4.22 35.78
CA GLN A 558 4.26 4.11 36.97
C GLN A 558 3.28 5.28 37.02
N SER A 559 2.47 5.35 38.08
CA SER A 559 1.66 6.51 38.39
C SER A 559 1.56 6.63 39.92
N LEU A 560 2.41 7.48 40.50
CA LEU A 560 2.45 7.71 41.94
C LEU A 560 2.40 9.21 42.24
N PRO A 561 1.66 9.65 43.28
CA PRO A 561 1.72 11.03 43.71
C PRO A 561 3.14 11.45 44.09
N LEU A 562 3.61 12.59 43.58
CA LEU A 562 4.90 13.18 43.95
C LEU A 562 4.85 14.71 43.83
N GLY A 563 5.15 15.40 44.92
CA GLY A 563 5.02 16.84 44.98
C GLY A 563 3.58 17.26 44.79
N ASN A 564 3.33 18.24 43.90
CA ASN A 564 1.98 18.67 43.54
C ASN A 564 1.41 17.93 42.31
N GLY A 565 2.11 16.91 41.78
CA GLY A 565 1.73 16.19 40.57
C GLY A 565 1.91 14.68 40.67
N THR A 566 2.02 14.03 39.51
CA THR A 566 2.12 12.57 39.39
C THR A 566 3.48 12.20 38.80
N LEU A 567 4.25 11.37 39.51
CA LEU A 567 5.47 10.74 38.98
C LEU A 567 5.06 9.57 38.06
N CYS A 568 5.44 9.67 36.79
CA CYS A 568 5.06 8.66 35.80
C CYS A 568 6.23 7.73 35.42
N LEU A 569 7.44 8.00 35.91
CA LEU A 569 8.65 7.25 35.60
C LEU A 569 9.00 6.27 36.72
N ALA A 570 9.06 4.97 36.44
CA ALA A 570 9.42 3.90 37.39
C ALA A 570 10.90 3.51 37.33
N GLY A 571 11.38 2.71 38.29
CA GLY A 571 12.74 2.16 38.25
C GLY A 571 13.87 3.20 38.29
N GLN A 572 14.98 2.88 37.61
CA GLN A 572 16.15 3.75 37.52
C GLN A 572 15.83 4.96 36.63
N ARG A 573 15.90 6.15 37.23
CA ARG A 573 15.62 7.41 36.55
C ARG A 573 16.91 8.15 36.27
N TYR A 574 17.04 8.66 35.06
CA TYR A 574 18.14 9.51 34.64
C TYR A 574 17.64 10.95 34.52
N PHE A 575 18.53 11.90 34.73
CA PHE A 575 18.19 13.32 34.81
C PHE A 575 19.08 14.11 33.87
N MET A 576 18.45 14.92 33.02
CA MET A 576 19.15 15.87 32.17
C MET A 576 19.50 17.14 32.98
N PRO A 577 20.47 17.96 32.52
CA PRO A 577 20.82 19.21 33.19
C PRO A 577 19.63 20.16 33.39
N LEU A 578 19.72 20.98 34.44
CA LEU A 578 18.72 21.99 34.75
C LEU A 578 18.53 22.97 33.59
N GLN A 579 17.28 23.37 33.39
CA GLN A 579 16.86 24.29 32.36
C GLN A 579 16.00 25.40 32.95
N LEU A 580 16.38 26.64 32.64
CA LEU A 580 15.56 27.82 32.89
C LEU A 580 14.51 27.92 31.78
N GLU A 581 13.27 28.14 32.19
CA GLU A 581 12.15 28.44 31.32
C GLU A 581 12.34 29.79 30.60
N GLN A 582 11.98 29.86 29.31
CA GLN A 582 11.88 31.10 28.52
C GLN A 582 10.50 31.20 27.81
N SER A 583 9.71 32.22 28.18
CA SER A 583 8.38 32.52 27.59
C SER A 583 7.30 31.42 27.73
N GLY A 584 7.17 30.84 28.92
CA GLY A 584 6.37 29.66 29.25
C GLY A 584 6.94 28.31 28.80
N VAL A 585 8.18 28.22 28.31
CA VAL A 585 8.70 27.03 27.61
C VAL A 585 10.12 26.64 28.01
N ALA A 586 10.38 25.34 28.15
CA ALA A 586 11.73 24.76 28.22
C ALA A 586 11.95 23.79 27.06
N VAL A 587 13.14 23.80 26.44
CA VAL A 587 13.45 23.06 25.20
C VAL A 587 14.80 22.34 25.28
N ARG A 588 14.85 21.03 25.03
CA ARG A 588 16.07 20.25 25.19
C ARG A 588 16.32 19.31 24.01
N ASP A 589 17.49 19.42 23.40
CA ASP A 589 18.01 18.42 22.46
C ASP A 589 18.45 17.16 23.22
N VAL A 590 18.07 15.99 22.70
CA VAL A 590 18.48 14.68 23.18
C VAL A 590 19.57 14.16 22.24
N GLN A 591 20.81 14.07 22.73
CA GLN A 591 21.95 13.61 21.93
C GLN A 591 22.39 12.21 22.37
N TYR A 592 22.28 11.22 21.48
CA TYR A 592 22.50 9.80 21.76
C TYR A 592 23.98 9.39 21.74
N GLY A 593 24.81 10.09 20.96
CA GLY A 593 26.23 9.77 20.76
C GLY A 593 27.14 10.20 21.92
N GLY A 594 27.17 9.43 23.01
CA GLY A 594 28.20 9.58 24.07
C GLY A 594 28.22 10.92 24.81
N SER A 595 27.12 11.68 24.76
CA SER A 595 27.01 12.99 25.38
C SER A 595 27.12 12.89 26.91
N PRO A 596 27.89 13.76 27.59
CA PRO A 596 27.92 13.84 29.07
C PRO A 596 26.58 14.29 29.69
N THR A 597 25.52 14.49 28.88
CA THR A 597 24.21 14.98 29.30
C THR A 597 23.16 13.88 29.51
N LEU A 598 23.45 12.63 29.12
CA LEU A 598 22.60 11.46 29.36
C LEU A 598 23.31 10.51 30.33
N GLY A 599 22.63 10.10 31.41
CA GLY A 599 23.18 9.19 32.41
C GLY A 599 23.08 7.69 32.04
N GLY A 600 22.35 7.35 30.96
CA GLY A 600 22.20 5.99 30.44
C GLY A 600 22.17 5.98 28.91
N ALA A 601 22.67 4.90 28.29
CA ALA A 601 22.66 4.75 26.84
C ALA A 601 21.23 4.43 26.36
N ILE A 602 20.63 5.37 25.65
CA ILE A 602 19.44 5.11 24.83
C ILE A 602 19.95 4.42 23.57
N THR A 603 19.49 3.20 23.31
CA THR A 603 19.91 2.40 22.16
C THR A 603 18.71 2.07 21.28
N ALA A 604 18.96 1.78 20.00
CA ALA A 604 17.94 1.26 19.10
C ALA A 604 17.29 -0.01 19.69
N GLY A 605 16.01 -0.20 19.42
CA GLY A 605 15.19 -1.29 19.95
C GLY A 605 14.74 -1.10 21.41
N THR A 606 14.95 0.08 22.01
CA THR A 606 14.50 0.39 23.37
C THR A 606 13.36 1.39 23.37
N THR A 607 12.54 1.39 24.42
CA THR A 607 11.53 2.42 24.64
C THR A 607 11.88 3.19 25.90
N TRP A 608 11.88 4.52 25.81
CA TRP A 608 12.15 5.39 26.94
C TRP A 608 11.00 6.35 27.18
N ASN A 609 10.74 6.58 28.46
CA ASN A 609 9.71 7.47 28.93
C ASN A 609 10.33 8.76 29.46
N PHE A 610 9.76 9.91 29.12
CA PHE A 610 10.25 11.24 29.48
C PHE A 610 9.20 12.00 30.29
N GLN A 611 9.65 12.73 31.33
CA GLN A 611 8.82 13.62 32.14
C GLN A 611 9.60 14.87 32.54
N TYR A 612 8.94 16.03 32.65
CA TYR A 612 9.57 17.28 33.11
C TYR A 612 9.17 17.60 34.55
N ARG A 613 10.16 17.89 35.40
CA ARG A 613 9.95 18.34 36.78
C ARG A 613 10.37 19.80 36.89
N TYR A 614 9.51 20.65 37.42
CA TYR A 614 9.76 22.10 37.51
C TYR A 614 9.44 22.67 38.88
N ARG A 615 10.14 23.75 39.25
CA ARG A 615 9.84 24.52 40.46
C ARG A 615 8.55 25.31 40.29
N ASP A 616 7.72 25.27 41.30
CA ASP A 616 6.47 26.02 41.36
C ASP A 616 6.13 26.44 42.80
N PRO A 617 6.87 27.40 43.39
CA PRO A 617 6.66 27.81 44.78
C PRO A 617 5.31 28.47 45.03
N ALA A 618 4.75 29.14 44.01
CA ALA A 618 3.48 29.85 44.11
C ALA A 618 2.28 28.91 44.25
N ALA A 619 2.40 27.64 43.85
CA ALA A 619 1.37 26.62 44.06
C ALA A 619 1.30 26.11 45.51
N GLY A 620 2.22 26.55 46.39
CA GLY A 620 2.28 26.07 47.76
C GLY A 620 2.66 24.60 47.88
N ALA A 621 2.46 24.02 49.07
CA ALA A 621 2.77 22.63 49.40
C ALA A 621 4.23 22.25 49.08
N ALA A 622 4.44 21.34 48.12
CA ALA A 622 5.76 20.79 47.81
C ALA A 622 6.68 21.77 47.05
N GLN A 623 6.15 22.92 46.60
CA GLN A 623 6.89 23.95 45.84
C GLN A 623 7.46 23.47 44.49
N PHE A 624 7.01 22.31 43.99
CA PHE A 624 7.34 21.77 42.66
C PHE A 624 6.21 20.91 42.15
N ASN A 625 6.18 20.74 40.82
CA ASN A 625 5.17 19.95 40.14
C ASN A 625 5.81 19.20 38.94
N LEU A 626 5.02 18.35 38.28
CA LEU A 626 5.42 17.44 37.21
C LEU A 626 4.48 17.61 36.01
N SER A 627 5.04 17.51 34.80
CA SER A 627 4.27 17.45 33.56
C SER A 627 3.56 16.10 33.37
N ASP A 628 2.86 15.95 32.26
CA ASP A 628 2.52 14.65 31.66
C ASP A 628 3.81 13.91 31.25
N ALA A 629 3.68 12.72 30.66
CA ALA A 629 4.82 11.92 30.26
C ALA A 629 4.65 11.36 28.85
N LEU A 630 5.76 11.29 28.13
CA LEU A 630 5.85 10.73 26.78
C LEU A 630 6.58 9.40 26.80
N SER A 631 6.13 8.44 26.01
CA SER A 631 6.83 7.18 25.70
C SER A 631 7.31 7.25 24.26
N ILE A 632 8.62 7.05 24.04
CA ILE A 632 9.25 7.16 22.72
C ILE A 632 9.97 5.84 22.43
N PRO A 633 9.59 5.11 21.37
CA PRO A 633 10.39 4.00 20.86
C PRO A 633 11.61 4.56 20.10
N PHE A 634 12.77 3.95 20.33
CA PHE A 634 14.02 4.31 19.66
C PHE A 634 14.39 3.23 18.65
N VAL A 635 14.61 3.65 17.42
CA VAL A 635 14.91 2.79 16.26
C VAL A 635 16.32 3.09 15.75
N PRO A 636 16.92 2.23 14.92
CA PRO A 636 18.26 2.45 14.36
C PRO A 636 18.49 3.84 13.78
#